data_AF-A0AAE3UPI3-F1
#
_entry.id   AF-A0AAE3UPI3-F1
#
_cell.length_a   1.000
_cell.length_b   1.000
_cell.length_c   1.000
_cell.angle_alpha   90.00
_cell.angle_beta   90.00
_cell.angle_gamma   90.00
#
_symmetry.space_group_name_H-M   'P 1'
#
loop_
_entity.id
_entity.type
_entity.pdbx_description
1 polymer ?
#
loop_
_entity_poly.entity_id
_entity_poly.type
_entity_poly.pdbx_seq_one_letter_code
_entity_poly.pdbx_strand_id
1 'polypeptide(L)'
;MPTVPTVQGRQVESRGVSSPGFQTFDQPNVSDALVNVGSQALDVFGQAKQQADLALTQDATQRLYAVGSGLMDDPKEGLMTLQGKNAIGQAPGYIQKFDNEMQTIAVTLPESTRNVFLKHAQQQRMQFATQAERHELGQRRQYESGQQDGYLSLQAQQAISNPQLFNQSALNARASIMAYGQAHGQSPEEIEANWGRWREQAANRASEAWYNPIYQQMMGPEGKIEVTNTPQEAQLFSSIIWQESGGNQFGKDGAPLVSPKGAVGAAQVMESTGPEAASLAGLSWDRDKWLNDPRYNVQLGKAYFGAQLKKYDNNPVLAVAAYNAGPGAVDGWIKQFGDPRDGTVSNAQFAAAIPYEETRNYVAKVTGSAGAIPGNATIENLVNQPFWNAMSPQKKSEMLSKQSGLYDMQTAAGRVSLQTRMQDDLAKLEAGQEVNPITEHEWAAVMPLQASPSERIQLQQSFEQYQQAMMLQPAYKTIVQGSAQQGIAAVQAMIPQESDSDFKFKQGLYATAQAKLNATLKARESDPGTWLQTHSPVAKNAFDQYSNGQASGEWLVSRLQSEKDRLGIRSKKVLPDSMVNSLIARIDNNQESSVAAIQQMAQSFGKYSGQVMQQVQKSAYPALQVIMATNNPRAANALWQNRSVKTSDLRGNFEKTDADSADSSWNDQAKDFAGTMVVQPGGAAVWNNFNEQGKRLTYTYMQRGMSPSDAAKQAYQDVLGEQYQTSGTWRMPNSAGQDIRDVNDGANEYLKNLSADQIMPLIGDARLPDEVNREQSISRIRENAQWVTNSNETGLTLMMNGLLINNAQGQPITVPFADLAKLGAGNRTTWNSLTKFVQTPVKYTPGQSKNYTVESQRENLINIIQNGQQTGR
;
A
#
# COMPACT_ATOMS: atom_id res chain seq x y z
N MET A 1 18.79 9.77 23.12
CA MET A 1 20.00 9.71 23.97
C MET A 1 20.76 11.02 23.79
N PRO A 2 20.95 11.85 24.81
CA PRO A 2 21.77 13.04 24.69
C PRO A 2 23.21 12.74 25.11
N THR A 3 24.14 13.09 24.22
CA THR A 3 25.59 13.13 24.41
C THR A 3 25.98 14.20 25.43
N VAL A 4 26.91 13.85 26.33
CA VAL A 4 27.47 14.74 27.35
C VAL A 4 28.65 15.53 26.76
N PRO A 5 28.76 16.85 26.97
CA PRO A 5 29.97 17.60 26.62
C PRO A 5 31.08 17.36 27.63
N THR A 6 32.28 17.02 27.15
CA THR A 6 33.51 16.94 27.93
C THR A 6 34.07 18.34 28.19
N VAL A 7 34.28 18.68 29.47
CA VAL A 7 35.01 19.90 29.87
C VAL A 7 36.45 19.50 30.19
N GLN A 8 37.39 20.09 29.46
CA GLN A 8 38.83 20.02 29.75
C GLN A 8 39.14 20.88 30.99
N GLY A 9 39.41 20.23 32.12
CA GLY A 9 39.96 20.86 33.32
C GLY A 9 41.49 20.93 33.26
N ARG A 10 42.03 22.14 33.44
CA ARG A 10 43.47 22.43 33.56
C ARG A 10 44.11 21.67 34.72
N GLN A 11 45.27 21.09 34.46
CA GLN A 11 46.24 20.64 35.46
C GLN A 11 46.69 21.82 36.32
N VAL A 12 46.77 21.62 37.64
CA VAL A 12 47.59 22.47 38.53
C VAL A 12 48.42 21.54 39.40
N GLU A 13 49.74 21.65 39.22
CA GLU A 13 50.78 20.89 39.87
C GLU A 13 50.87 21.19 41.37
N SER A 14 51.20 20.14 42.12
CA SER A 14 51.68 20.20 43.50
C SER A 14 52.97 21.01 43.57
N ARG A 15 52.95 22.17 44.25
CA ARG A 15 54.17 22.84 44.70
C ARG A 15 54.40 22.54 46.18
N GLY A 16 55.46 21.79 46.42
CA GLY A 16 56.03 21.56 47.75
C GLY A 16 56.51 22.88 48.38
N VAL A 17 56.27 23.00 49.67
CA VAL A 17 56.80 24.09 50.48
C VAL A 17 58.16 23.65 51.03
N SER A 18 59.19 24.39 50.62
CA SER A 18 60.58 24.24 51.04
C SER A 18 60.82 24.83 52.43
N SER A 19 61.47 24.03 53.29
CA SER A 19 62.06 24.43 54.57
C SER A 19 63.28 25.33 54.34
N PRO A 20 63.48 26.42 55.10
CA PRO A 20 64.77 27.08 55.24
C PRO A 20 65.55 26.45 56.41
N GLY A 21 66.64 25.75 56.08
CA GLY A 21 67.69 25.38 57.04
C GLY A 21 68.69 26.51 57.25
N PHE A 22 69.35 26.51 58.41
CA PHE A 22 70.66 27.08 58.79
C PHE A 22 70.69 27.07 60.34
N GLN A 23 71.74 26.71 61.10
CA GLN A 23 73.15 26.38 60.85
C GLN A 23 73.62 25.44 61.96
N THR A 24 74.57 24.58 61.59
CA THR A 24 75.41 23.77 62.46
C THR A 24 76.38 24.63 63.25
N PHE A 25 76.66 24.27 64.51
CA PHE A 25 77.88 24.69 65.19
C PHE A 25 78.62 23.47 65.77
N ASP A 26 79.93 23.54 65.58
CA ASP A 26 81.06 22.63 65.76
C ASP A 26 81.08 21.68 66.97
N GLN A 27 81.65 20.49 66.71
CA GLN A 27 82.35 19.70 67.72
C GLN A 27 83.74 20.28 68.00
N PRO A 28 84.20 20.18 69.25
CA PRO A 28 85.58 19.74 69.48
C PRO A 28 85.65 18.52 70.41
N ASN A 29 86.60 17.65 70.06
CA ASN A 29 86.98 16.45 70.80
C ASN A 29 88.07 16.75 71.85
N VAL A 30 87.95 16.05 72.98
CA VAL A 30 88.99 15.42 73.85
C VAL A 30 89.87 16.28 74.80
N SER A 31 89.85 15.84 76.08
CA SER A 31 90.80 15.99 77.20
C SER A 31 91.04 17.37 77.84
N ASP A 32 90.49 17.62 79.03
CA ASP A 32 91.26 17.55 80.29
C ASP A 32 90.43 17.82 81.57
N ALA A 33 90.89 17.19 82.66
CA ALA A 33 90.76 17.55 84.08
C ALA A 33 89.41 17.41 84.84
N LEU A 34 89.42 16.32 85.62
CA LEU A 34 88.71 16.03 86.87
C LEU A 34 88.50 17.22 87.83
N VAL A 35 87.51 17.01 88.73
CA VAL A 35 87.34 17.54 90.11
C VAL A 35 86.17 18.52 90.31
N ASN A 36 84.98 17.99 90.66
CA ASN A 36 84.26 18.27 91.93
C ASN A 36 82.81 17.75 91.88
N VAL A 37 82.48 16.84 92.79
CA VAL A 37 81.15 16.23 92.99
C VAL A 37 80.51 16.87 94.22
N GLY A 38 79.26 17.34 94.13
CA GLY A 38 78.50 17.69 95.35
C GLY A 38 77.20 18.50 95.21
N SER A 39 77.02 19.36 94.19
CA SER A 39 75.88 20.30 94.15
C SER A 39 75.06 20.33 92.85
N GLN A 40 75.42 19.56 91.82
CA GLN A 40 74.67 19.49 90.55
C GLN A 40 73.60 18.37 90.48
N ALA A 41 73.51 17.49 91.49
CA ALA A 41 72.57 16.36 91.46
C ALA A 41 71.10 16.75 91.72
N LEU A 42 70.85 17.87 92.43
CA LEU A 42 69.49 18.30 92.80
C LEU A 42 68.77 19.07 91.66
N ASP A 43 69.49 19.90 90.89
CA ASP A 43 68.92 20.60 89.72
C ASP A 43 68.64 19.66 88.54
N VAL A 44 69.50 18.66 88.33
CA VAL A 44 69.30 17.61 87.32
C VAL A 44 68.08 16.74 87.65
N PHE A 45 67.80 16.46 88.93
CA PHE A 45 66.62 15.71 89.36
C PHE A 45 65.31 16.52 89.18
N GLY A 46 65.34 17.83 89.45
CA GLY A 46 64.20 18.72 89.22
C GLY A 46 63.85 18.86 87.73
N GLN A 47 64.85 19.00 86.87
CA GLN A 47 64.69 19.04 85.41
C GLN A 47 64.24 17.69 84.84
N ALA A 48 64.80 16.58 85.31
CA ALA A 48 64.39 15.23 84.90
C ALA A 48 62.93 14.93 85.29
N LYS A 49 62.48 15.38 86.48
CA LYS A 49 61.08 15.27 86.91
C LYS A 49 60.14 16.11 86.03
N GLN A 50 60.52 17.35 85.69
CA GLN A 50 59.72 18.19 84.78
C GLN A 50 59.61 17.60 83.37
N GLN A 51 60.70 17.04 82.84
CA GLN A 51 60.68 16.35 81.54
C GLN A 51 59.84 15.07 81.58
N ALA A 52 59.91 14.29 82.67
CA ALA A 52 59.08 13.11 82.87
C ALA A 52 57.59 13.47 83.00
N ASP A 53 57.26 14.52 83.75
CA ASP A 53 55.88 15.01 83.91
C ASP A 53 55.30 15.53 82.58
N LEU A 54 56.14 16.21 81.77
CA LEU A 54 55.78 16.65 80.42
C LEU A 54 55.55 15.44 79.49
N ALA A 55 56.44 14.45 79.50
CA ALA A 55 56.33 13.24 78.69
C ALA A 55 55.08 12.42 79.03
N LEU A 56 54.77 12.26 80.33
CA LEU A 56 53.55 11.58 80.79
C LEU A 56 52.28 12.32 80.35
N THR A 57 52.28 13.65 80.44
CA THR A 57 51.16 14.47 79.98
C THR A 57 50.99 14.37 78.47
N GLN A 58 52.08 14.38 77.70
CA GLN A 58 52.08 14.23 76.25
C GLN A 58 51.57 12.85 75.82
N ASP A 59 52.06 11.78 76.44
CA ASP A 59 51.61 10.40 76.18
C ASP A 59 50.11 10.24 76.48
N ALA A 60 49.63 10.70 77.65
CA ALA A 60 48.21 10.70 77.97
C ALA A 60 47.35 11.49 76.97
N THR A 61 47.85 12.64 76.51
CA THR A 61 47.19 13.48 75.50
C THR A 61 47.12 12.79 74.13
N GLN A 62 48.15 12.03 73.74
CA GLN A 62 48.18 11.24 72.51
C GLN A 62 47.25 10.02 72.59
N ARG A 63 47.19 9.35 73.75
CA ARG A 63 46.26 8.24 73.98
C ARG A 63 44.80 8.70 73.89
N LEU A 64 44.47 9.84 74.47
CA LEU A 64 43.12 10.40 74.38
C LEU A 64 42.76 10.81 72.94
N TYR A 65 43.73 11.32 72.17
CA TYR A 65 43.54 11.58 70.74
C TYR A 65 43.24 10.28 69.96
N ALA A 66 43.96 9.19 70.22
CA ALA A 66 43.71 7.89 69.60
C ALA A 66 42.32 7.35 69.94
N VAL A 67 41.86 7.52 71.20
CA VAL A 67 40.48 7.19 71.61
C VAL A 67 39.46 8.01 70.81
N GLY A 68 39.64 9.32 70.71
CA GLY A 68 38.76 10.19 69.92
C GLY A 68 38.71 9.79 68.45
N SER A 69 39.85 9.49 67.83
CA SER A 69 39.89 9.01 66.45
C SER A 69 39.20 7.65 66.28
N GLY A 70 39.39 6.70 67.20
CA GLY A 70 38.70 5.40 67.13
C GLY A 70 37.18 5.53 67.27
N LEU A 71 36.71 6.33 68.24
CA LEU A 71 35.29 6.60 68.42
C LEU A 71 34.66 7.33 67.22
N MET A 72 35.45 8.11 66.46
CA MET A 72 34.95 8.86 65.31
C MET A 72 35.02 8.05 64.01
N ASP A 73 36.19 7.47 63.72
CA ASP A 73 36.60 7.00 62.39
C ASP A 73 36.75 5.48 62.28
N ASP A 74 36.52 4.72 63.37
CA ASP A 74 36.58 3.25 63.29
C ASP A 74 35.61 2.74 62.21
N PRO A 75 36.08 1.89 61.26
CA PRO A 75 35.31 1.50 60.09
C PRO A 75 34.11 0.60 60.39
N LYS A 76 33.95 0.11 61.63
CA LYS A 76 32.82 -0.73 62.06
C LYS A 76 31.96 -0.06 63.11
N GLU A 77 32.55 0.67 64.04
CA GLU A 77 31.87 1.20 65.23
C GLU A 77 31.99 2.72 65.38
N GLY A 78 32.75 3.39 64.52
CA GLY A 78 32.95 4.83 64.57
C GLY A 78 31.69 5.61 64.22
N LEU A 79 31.48 6.77 64.85
CA LEU A 79 30.31 7.62 64.62
C LEU A 79 30.12 8.00 63.14
N MET A 80 31.22 8.20 62.41
CA MET A 80 31.20 8.55 60.98
C MET A 80 30.59 7.46 60.09
N THR A 81 30.52 6.21 60.56
CA THR A 81 29.91 5.09 59.82
C THR A 81 28.39 5.09 59.88
N LEU A 82 27.81 5.77 60.88
CA LEU A 82 26.36 5.90 61.00
C LEU A 82 25.85 6.94 59.99
N GLN A 83 24.84 6.56 59.21
CA GLN A 83 24.23 7.42 58.19
C GLN A 83 22.71 7.54 58.37
N GLY A 84 22.15 8.66 57.89
CA GLY A 84 20.72 8.95 57.91
C GLY A 84 20.13 8.83 59.32
N LYS A 85 18.99 8.13 59.45
CA LYS A 85 18.29 7.96 60.74
C LYS A 85 19.15 7.29 61.83
N ASN A 86 20.13 6.46 61.45
CA ASN A 86 20.96 5.72 62.40
C ASN A 86 22.00 6.60 63.09
N ALA A 87 22.34 7.77 62.53
CA ALA A 87 23.28 8.72 63.13
C ALA A 87 22.61 9.72 64.08
N ILE A 88 21.28 9.90 63.95
CA ILE A 88 20.53 10.91 64.70
C ILE A 88 20.39 10.48 66.17
N GLY A 89 20.70 11.39 67.09
CA GLY A 89 20.70 11.18 68.54
C GLY A 89 21.93 10.43 69.08
N GLN A 90 22.94 10.13 68.25
CA GLN A 90 24.08 9.31 68.66
C GLN A 90 25.25 10.14 69.21
N ALA A 91 25.40 11.42 68.84
CA ALA A 91 26.53 12.25 69.29
C ALA A 91 26.66 12.32 70.82
N PRO A 92 25.59 12.49 71.62
CA PRO A 92 25.70 12.49 73.09
C PRO A 92 26.30 11.20 73.65
N GLY A 93 25.95 10.04 73.06
CA GLY A 93 26.48 8.74 73.46
C GLY A 93 27.97 8.60 73.18
N TYR A 94 28.44 9.09 72.03
CA TYR A 94 29.87 9.06 71.68
C TYR A 94 30.69 10.06 72.50
N ILE A 95 30.13 11.24 72.81
CA ILE A 95 30.74 12.22 73.71
C ILE A 95 30.90 11.63 75.12
N GLN A 96 29.88 10.90 75.60
CA GLN A 96 29.96 10.23 76.89
C GLN A 96 31.03 9.13 76.93
N LYS A 97 31.18 8.35 75.84
CA LYS A 97 32.27 7.36 75.70
C LYS A 97 33.65 8.06 75.78
N PHE A 98 33.82 9.18 75.10
CA PHE A 98 35.03 9.99 75.15
C PHE A 98 35.32 10.51 76.58
N ASP A 99 34.31 11.03 77.27
CA ASP A 99 34.43 11.55 78.65
C ASP A 99 34.83 10.45 79.66
N ASN A 100 34.29 9.24 79.50
CA ASN A 100 34.66 8.10 80.34
C ASN A 100 36.14 7.71 80.18
N GLU A 101 36.63 7.63 78.94
CA GLU A 101 38.03 7.30 78.65
C GLU A 101 39.00 8.40 79.10
N MET A 102 38.61 9.67 78.93
CA MET A 102 39.34 10.80 79.49
C MET A 102 39.54 10.63 81.01
N GLN A 103 38.49 10.24 81.74
CA GLN A 103 38.57 10.03 83.18
C GLN A 103 39.44 8.83 83.55
N THR A 104 39.33 7.73 82.79
CA THR A 104 40.19 6.54 82.94
C THR A 104 41.67 6.91 82.80
N ILE A 105 42.03 7.67 81.78
CA ILE A 105 43.41 8.15 81.57
C ILE A 105 43.83 9.07 82.73
N ALA A 106 42.98 10.02 83.15
CA ALA A 106 43.30 10.97 84.21
C ALA A 106 43.63 10.32 85.57
N VAL A 107 42.98 9.20 85.93
CA VAL A 107 43.21 8.49 87.20
C VAL A 107 44.59 7.81 87.23
N THR A 108 45.14 7.45 86.06
CA THR A 108 46.48 6.82 85.95
C THR A 108 47.64 7.81 86.11
N LEU A 109 47.35 9.12 86.04
CA LEU A 109 48.37 10.17 86.10
C LEU A 109 48.64 10.63 87.55
N PRO A 110 49.90 10.95 87.90
CA PRO A 110 50.25 11.67 89.12
C PRO A 110 49.49 13.00 89.25
N GLU A 111 49.26 13.46 90.48
CA GLU A 111 48.50 14.69 90.74
C GLU A 111 49.13 15.94 90.10
N SER A 112 50.47 15.99 89.99
CA SER A 112 51.22 17.09 89.35
C SER A 112 50.93 17.22 87.84
N THR A 113 50.64 16.12 87.15
CA THR A 113 50.41 16.08 85.69
C THR A 113 48.93 15.99 85.32
N ARG A 114 48.09 15.43 86.18
CA ARG A 114 46.64 15.26 85.96
C ARG A 114 45.95 16.58 85.61
N ASN A 115 46.25 17.66 86.34
CA ASN A 115 45.64 18.97 86.09
C ASN A 115 46.04 19.58 84.74
N VAL A 116 47.27 19.32 84.29
CA VAL A 116 47.76 19.78 82.98
C VAL A 116 47.13 18.96 81.86
N PHE A 117 47.03 17.63 82.04
CA PHE A 117 46.32 16.75 81.11
C PHE A 117 44.84 17.12 80.98
N LEU A 118 44.12 17.32 82.09
CA LEU A 118 42.68 17.64 82.04
C LEU A 118 42.39 18.94 81.28
N LYS A 119 43.28 19.94 81.33
CA LYS A 119 43.16 21.16 80.51
C LYS A 119 43.28 20.87 79.01
N HIS A 120 44.24 20.05 78.60
CA HIS A 120 44.37 19.65 77.19
C HIS A 120 43.23 18.72 76.75
N ALA A 121 42.82 17.80 77.62
CA ALA A 121 41.71 16.87 77.37
C ALA A 121 40.38 17.60 77.16
N GLN A 122 40.12 18.69 77.90
CA GLN A 122 38.95 19.54 77.67
C GLN A 122 38.94 20.17 76.28
N GLN A 123 40.08 20.59 75.75
CA GLN A 123 40.19 21.12 74.39
C GLN A 123 39.91 20.03 73.34
N GLN A 124 40.47 18.83 73.52
CA GLN A 124 40.19 17.69 72.64
C GLN A 124 38.72 17.27 72.70
N ARG A 125 38.10 17.27 73.89
CA ARG A 125 36.67 17.00 74.07
C ARG A 125 35.81 17.98 73.28
N MET A 126 36.10 19.28 73.36
CA MET A 126 35.34 20.29 72.60
C MET A 126 35.44 20.07 71.09
N GLN A 127 36.63 19.72 70.58
CA GLN A 127 36.83 19.41 69.17
C GLN A 127 36.06 18.14 68.76
N PHE A 128 36.15 17.07 69.56
CA PHE A 128 35.43 15.82 69.32
C PHE A 128 33.91 16.03 69.34
N ALA A 129 33.37 16.70 70.37
CA ALA A 129 31.95 17.01 70.48
C ALA A 129 31.45 17.83 69.29
N THR A 130 32.21 18.86 68.87
CA THR A 130 31.88 19.67 67.70
C THR A 130 31.83 18.83 66.41
N GLN A 131 32.77 17.88 66.23
CA GLN A 131 32.77 16.99 65.07
C GLN A 131 31.60 16.01 65.09
N ALA A 132 31.32 15.41 66.25
CA ALA A 132 30.20 14.49 66.46
C ALA A 132 28.84 15.16 66.17
N GLU A 133 28.62 16.35 66.74
CA GLU A 133 27.40 17.13 66.54
C GLU A 133 27.25 17.61 65.08
N ARG A 134 28.35 18.02 64.42
CA ARG A 134 28.33 18.41 63.00
C ARG A 134 27.96 17.25 62.09
N HIS A 135 28.52 16.05 62.32
CA HIS A 135 28.17 14.86 61.56
C HIS A 135 26.69 14.51 61.74
N GLU A 136 26.23 14.43 62.99
CA GLU A 136 24.81 14.17 63.30
C GLU A 136 23.87 15.18 62.63
N LEU A 137 24.18 16.48 62.74
CA LEU A 137 23.39 17.54 62.12
C LEU A 137 23.37 17.41 60.59
N GLY A 138 24.50 17.07 59.97
CA GLY A 138 24.61 16.81 58.54
C GLY A 138 23.73 15.63 58.10
N GLN A 139 23.81 14.51 58.83
CA GLN A 139 22.99 13.31 58.56
C GLN A 139 21.50 13.57 58.76
N ARG A 140 21.13 14.35 59.79
CA ARG A 140 19.75 14.77 60.04
C ARG A 140 19.18 15.58 58.89
N ARG A 141 19.89 16.62 58.45
CA ARG A 141 19.48 17.46 57.31
C ARG A 141 19.32 16.66 56.04
N GLN A 142 20.26 15.74 55.76
CA GLN A 142 20.19 14.88 54.58
C GLN A 142 18.98 13.94 54.65
N TYR A 143 18.71 13.34 55.81
CA TYR A 143 17.55 12.47 56.01
C TYR A 143 16.22 13.24 55.86
N GLU A 144 16.10 14.41 56.49
CA GLU A 144 14.92 15.27 56.40
C GLU A 144 14.67 15.78 54.97
N SER A 145 15.72 16.17 54.24
CA SER A 145 15.64 16.51 52.81
C SER A 145 15.13 15.33 51.98
N GLY A 146 15.68 14.13 52.17
CA GLY A 146 15.27 12.95 51.41
C GLY A 146 13.80 12.55 51.68
N GLN A 147 13.33 12.70 52.92
CA GLN A 147 11.91 12.49 53.26
C GLN A 147 11.02 13.50 52.55
N GLN A 148 11.41 14.77 52.54
CA GLN A 148 10.68 15.82 51.84
C GLN A 148 10.64 15.56 50.33
N ASP A 149 11.78 15.28 49.71
CA ASP A 149 11.89 15.01 48.27
C ASP A 149 11.01 13.82 47.86
N GLY A 150 10.99 12.76 48.66
CA GLY A 150 10.11 11.61 48.45
C GLY A 150 8.63 11.98 48.52
N TYR A 151 8.24 12.78 49.52
CA TYR A 151 6.86 13.27 49.66
C TYR A 151 6.45 14.19 48.50
N LEU A 152 7.29 15.15 48.13
CA LEU A 152 7.05 16.07 47.02
C LEU A 152 6.98 15.34 45.68
N SER A 153 7.77 14.29 45.49
CA SER A 153 7.71 13.41 44.32
C SER A 153 6.39 12.64 44.26
N LEU A 154 5.90 12.13 45.39
CA LEU A 154 4.60 11.48 45.48
C LEU A 154 3.45 12.45 45.14
N GLN A 155 3.48 13.67 45.70
CA GLN A 155 2.48 14.69 45.38
C GLN A 155 2.52 15.06 43.90
N ALA A 156 3.71 15.19 43.31
CA ALA A 156 3.84 15.44 41.88
C ALA A 156 3.26 14.29 41.05
N GLN A 157 3.53 13.03 41.43
CA GLN A 157 2.99 11.86 40.73
C GLN A 157 1.46 11.80 40.78
N GLN A 158 0.85 12.15 41.92
CA GLN A 158 -0.62 12.24 42.06
C GLN A 158 -1.20 13.35 41.16
N ALA A 159 -0.54 14.50 41.12
CA ALA A 159 -0.94 15.62 40.26
C ALA A 159 -0.82 15.29 38.77
N ILE A 160 0.18 14.47 38.39
CA ILE A 160 0.42 14.03 37.01
C ILE A 160 -0.60 12.97 36.58
N SER A 161 -0.89 12.00 37.45
CA SER A 161 -1.77 10.87 37.10
C SER A 161 -3.23 11.25 36.99
N ASN A 162 -3.66 12.29 37.72
CA ASN A 162 -5.02 12.80 37.66
C ASN A 162 -5.02 14.34 37.77
N PRO A 163 -5.29 15.06 36.67
CA PRO A 163 -5.37 16.52 36.67
C PRO A 163 -6.33 17.10 37.72
N GLN A 164 -7.39 16.39 38.09
CA GLN A 164 -8.34 16.84 39.12
C GLN A 164 -7.73 16.88 40.52
N LEU A 165 -6.71 16.06 40.79
CA LEU A 165 -5.98 16.06 42.06
C LEU A 165 -4.90 17.15 42.13
N PHE A 166 -4.60 17.83 41.02
CA PHE A 166 -3.51 18.79 40.93
C PHE A 166 -3.57 19.85 42.04
N ASN A 167 -4.72 20.51 42.21
CA ASN A 167 -4.88 21.55 43.22
C ASN A 167 -4.66 21.03 44.64
N GLN A 168 -5.17 19.83 44.95
CA GLN A 168 -4.99 19.21 46.27
C GLN A 168 -3.53 18.84 46.52
N SER A 169 -2.88 18.19 45.56
CA SER A 169 -1.46 17.83 45.64
C SER A 169 -0.58 19.07 45.75
N ALA A 170 -0.95 20.15 45.06
CA ALA A 170 -0.24 21.42 45.11
C ALA A 170 -0.37 22.07 46.50
N LEU A 171 -1.55 22.05 47.13
CA LEU A 171 -1.73 22.51 48.51
C LEU A 171 -0.87 21.71 49.51
N ASN A 172 -0.86 20.38 49.38
CA ASN A 172 -0.06 19.49 50.22
C ASN A 172 1.45 19.75 50.07
N ALA A 173 1.92 19.89 48.83
CA ALA A 173 3.31 20.19 48.53
C ALA A 173 3.72 21.58 49.08
N ARG A 174 2.87 22.59 48.92
CA ARG A 174 3.12 23.93 49.48
C ARG A 174 3.28 23.88 51.00
N ALA A 175 2.38 23.17 51.70
CA ALA A 175 2.47 23.02 53.15
C ALA A 175 3.77 22.34 53.58
N SER A 176 4.20 21.29 52.86
CA SER A 176 5.47 20.59 53.11
C SER A 176 6.69 21.49 52.86
N ILE A 177 6.71 22.24 51.76
CA ILE A 177 7.78 23.19 51.41
C ILE A 177 7.90 24.29 52.46
N MET A 178 6.77 24.86 52.89
CA MET A 178 6.76 25.88 53.94
C MET A 178 7.28 25.34 55.27
N ALA A 179 6.78 24.18 55.72
CA ALA A 179 7.20 23.58 56.98
C ALA A 179 8.70 23.25 57.01
N TYR A 180 9.22 22.68 55.91
CA TYR A 180 10.64 22.37 55.78
C TYR A 180 11.50 23.63 55.77
N GLY A 181 11.13 24.62 54.95
CA GLY A 181 11.90 25.87 54.84
C GLY A 181 11.96 26.65 56.15
N GLN A 182 10.84 26.73 56.88
CA GLN A 182 10.80 27.33 58.22
C GLN A 182 11.71 26.60 59.22
N ALA A 183 11.67 25.26 59.22
CA ALA A 183 12.52 24.45 60.10
C ALA A 183 14.03 24.58 59.80
N HIS A 184 14.37 24.94 58.55
CA HIS A 184 15.75 25.05 58.08
C HIS A 184 16.25 26.50 57.96
N GLY A 185 15.47 27.48 58.43
CA GLY A 185 15.85 28.89 58.42
C GLY A 185 15.90 29.54 57.02
N GLN A 186 15.18 28.99 56.04
CA GLN A 186 15.04 29.61 54.72
C GLN A 186 14.26 30.92 54.82
N SER A 187 14.63 31.90 54.01
CA SER A 187 13.89 33.15 53.87
C SER A 187 12.51 32.91 53.22
N PRO A 188 11.51 33.79 53.47
CA PRO A 188 10.22 33.72 52.78
C PRO A 188 10.35 33.67 51.25
N GLU A 189 11.32 34.40 50.70
CA GLU A 189 11.61 34.45 49.27
C GLU A 189 12.11 33.10 48.74
N GLU A 190 13.01 32.43 49.46
CA GLU A 190 13.47 31.08 49.10
C GLU A 190 12.35 30.04 49.15
N ILE A 191 11.49 30.11 50.18
CA ILE A 191 10.33 29.22 50.31
C ILE A 191 9.38 29.40 49.14
N GLU A 192 9.06 30.65 48.79
CA GLU A 192 8.18 30.95 47.66
C GLU A 192 8.82 30.54 46.31
N ALA A 193 10.13 30.72 46.14
CA ALA A 193 10.85 30.25 44.97
C ALA A 193 10.84 28.70 44.86
N ASN A 194 11.00 27.99 45.97
CA ASN A 194 10.92 26.53 46.03
C ASN A 194 9.51 26.05 45.65
N TRP A 195 8.48 26.68 46.20
CA TRP A 195 7.09 26.43 45.85
C TRP A 195 6.81 26.69 44.38
N GLY A 196 7.20 27.84 43.86
CA GLY A 196 7.02 28.22 42.46
C GLY A 196 7.65 27.19 41.50
N ARG A 197 8.91 26.80 41.77
CA ARG A 197 9.62 25.78 40.99
C ARG A 197 8.90 24.43 40.99
N TRP A 198 8.51 23.94 42.16
CA TRP A 198 7.80 22.65 42.26
C TRP A 198 6.46 22.72 41.52
N ARG A 199 5.68 23.78 41.75
CA ARG A 199 4.34 23.97 41.18
C ARG A 199 4.39 24.00 39.66
N GLU A 200 5.30 24.77 39.08
CA GLU A 200 5.46 24.86 37.62
C GLU A 200 5.93 23.53 37.01
N GLN A 201 6.91 22.85 37.63
CA GLN A 201 7.38 21.55 37.15
C GLN A 201 6.28 20.48 37.19
N ALA A 202 5.50 20.42 38.27
CA ALA A 202 4.38 19.51 38.39
C ALA A 202 3.30 19.81 37.33
N ALA A 203 2.99 21.10 37.10
CA ALA A 203 2.01 21.51 36.10
C ALA A 203 2.43 21.12 34.68
N ASN A 204 3.69 21.38 34.33
CA ASN A 204 4.24 21.03 33.03
C ASN A 204 4.16 19.51 32.79
N ARG A 205 4.55 18.69 33.78
CA ARG A 205 4.45 17.22 33.66
C ARG A 205 2.99 16.73 33.59
N ALA A 206 2.09 17.33 34.36
CA ALA A 206 0.66 17.00 34.31
C ALA A 206 0.05 17.35 32.94
N SER A 207 0.45 18.48 32.34
CA SER A 207 0.01 18.88 31.01
C SER A 207 0.46 17.89 29.92
N GLU A 208 1.69 17.38 30.02
CA GLU A 208 2.20 16.34 29.13
C GLU A 208 1.45 15.02 29.30
N ALA A 209 1.19 14.61 30.54
CA ALA A 209 0.42 13.39 30.84
C ALA A 209 -1.05 13.47 30.40
N TRP A 210 -1.64 14.68 30.40
CA TRP A 210 -2.97 14.92 29.86
C TRP A 210 -2.98 14.87 28.32
N TYR A 211 -1.97 15.44 27.67
CA TYR A 211 -1.86 15.51 26.20
C TYR A 211 -1.58 14.15 25.55
N ASN A 212 -0.67 13.36 26.12
CA ASN A 212 -0.16 12.14 25.47
C ASN A 212 -1.24 11.11 25.10
N PRO A 213 -2.24 10.81 25.96
CA PRO A 213 -3.34 9.92 25.59
C PRO A 213 -4.18 10.45 24.43
N ILE A 214 -4.44 11.76 24.38
CA ILE A 214 -5.19 12.40 23.29
C ILE A 214 -4.40 12.28 21.98
N TYR A 215 -3.10 12.56 22.01
CA TYR A 215 -2.21 12.36 20.87
C TYR A 215 -2.24 10.91 20.36
N GLN A 216 -2.12 9.93 21.27
CA GLN A 216 -2.16 8.52 20.90
C GLN A 216 -3.52 8.09 20.34
N GLN A 217 -4.62 8.59 20.90
CA GLN A 217 -5.96 8.33 20.40
C GLN A 217 -6.14 8.86 18.97
N MET A 218 -5.63 10.06 18.69
CA MET A 218 -5.79 10.72 17.39
C MET A 218 -4.84 10.21 16.31
N MET A 219 -3.60 9.87 16.68
CA MET A 219 -2.55 9.46 15.75
C MET A 219 -2.30 7.94 15.73
N GLY A 220 -3.01 7.18 16.57
CA GLY A 220 -2.93 5.73 16.62
C GLY A 220 -3.58 5.07 15.40
N PRO A 221 -3.34 3.75 15.20
CA PRO A 221 -3.86 3.00 14.05
C PRO A 221 -5.40 2.93 13.99
N GLU A 222 -6.09 3.18 15.10
CA GLU A 222 -7.56 3.25 15.17
C GLU A 222 -8.10 4.69 15.21
N GLY A 223 -7.24 5.71 15.08
CA GLY A 223 -7.63 7.12 15.06
C GLY A 223 -8.48 7.45 13.84
N LYS A 224 -9.80 7.38 13.98
CA LYS A 224 -10.75 7.76 12.92
C LYS A 224 -11.05 9.25 13.01
N ILE A 225 -11.18 9.90 11.85
CA ILE A 225 -11.73 11.24 11.76
C ILE A 225 -13.25 11.11 11.88
N GLU A 226 -13.75 11.24 13.10
CA GLU A 226 -15.19 11.40 13.32
C GLU A 226 -15.55 12.85 12.99
N VAL A 227 -16.19 13.05 11.85
CA VAL A 227 -16.66 14.37 11.44
C VAL A 227 -18.12 14.53 11.85
N THR A 228 -18.41 15.50 12.70
CA THR A 228 -19.79 15.88 13.02
C THR A 228 -20.35 16.86 11.99
N ASN A 229 -21.66 16.79 11.74
CA ASN A 229 -22.35 17.72 10.82
C ASN A 229 -22.60 19.10 11.44
N THR A 230 -22.49 19.21 12.77
CA THR A 230 -22.74 20.45 13.50
C THR A 230 -21.67 20.60 14.58
N PRO A 231 -20.56 21.30 14.28
CA PRO A 231 -19.50 21.53 15.24
C PRO A 231 -20.01 22.32 16.45
N GLN A 232 -19.59 21.92 17.65
CA GLN A 232 -19.86 22.64 18.88
C GLN A 232 -19.02 23.93 18.97
N GLU A 233 -19.43 24.89 19.81
CA GLU A 233 -18.70 26.13 20.04
C GLU A 233 -17.21 25.88 20.38
N ALA A 234 -16.94 24.94 21.29
CA ALA A 234 -15.57 24.61 21.70
C ALA A 234 -14.71 24.08 20.53
N GLN A 235 -15.31 23.35 19.59
CA GLN A 235 -14.64 22.84 18.39
C GLN A 235 -14.36 23.98 17.40
N LEU A 236 -15.37 24.82 17.12
CA LEU A 236 -15.21 26.00 16.26
C LEU A 236 -14.13 26.93 16.82
N PHE A 237 -14.17 27.22 18.11
CA PHE A 237 -13.20 28.10 18.74
C PHE A 237 -11.80 27.49 18.76
N SER A 238 -11.66 26.17 18.93
CA SER A 238 -10.36 25.50 18.80
C SER A 238 -9.79 25.66 17.38
N SER A 239 -10.64 25.53 16.36
CA SER A 239 -10.23 25.77 14.98
C SER A 239 -9.91 27.25 14.69
N ILE A 240 -10.59 28.19 15.35
CA ILE A 240 -10.26 29.63 15.29
C ILE A 240 -8.87 29.86 15.87
N ILE A 241 -8.58 29.40 17.09
CA ILE A 241 -7.25 29.56 17.72
C ILE A 241 -6.13 29.02 16.82
N TRP A 242 -6.36 27.86 16.22
CA TRP A 242 -5.41 27.28 15.28
C TRP A 242 -5.23 28.15 14.02
N GLN A 243 -6.32 28.63 13.42
CA GLN A 243 -6.26 29.47 12.22
C GLN A 243 -5.67 30.87 12.48
N GLU A 244 -5.89 31.44 13.67
CA GLU A 244 -5.45 32.78 14.03
C GLU A 244 -3.94 32.85 14.32
N SER A 245 -3.42 31.89 15.08
CA SER A 245 -2.05 31.96 15.60
C SER A 245 -1.32 30.62 15.66
N GLY A 246 -2.00 29.53 15.33
CA GLY A 246 -1.53 28.19 15.65
C GLY A 246 -1.41 27.96 17.16
N GLY A 247 -2.21 28.65 17.98
CA GLY A 247 -2.15 28.62 19.45
C GLY A 247 -1.01 29.43 20.07
N ASN A 248 -0.23 30.17 19.29
CA ASN A 248 0.93 30.90 19.79
C ASN A 248 0.52 32.25 20.40
N GLN A 249 0.86 32.46 21.67
CA GLN A 249 0.79 33.79 22.30
C GLN A 249 1.99 34.66 21.94
N PHE A 250 3.16 34.03 21.76
CA PHE A 250 4.44 34.70 21.56
C PHE A 250 5.04 34.34 20.20
N GLY A 251 5.79 35.28 19.61
CA GLY A 251 6.65 35.06 18.46
C GLY A 251 7.90 34.26 18.81
N LYS A 252 8.72 33.96 17.80
CA LYS A 252 9.97 33.19 17.96
C LYS A 252 11.03 33.88 18.83
N ASP A 253 10.94 35.20 18.93
CA ASP A 253 11.77 36.08 19.75
C ASP A 253 11.26 36.21 21.20
N GLY A 254 10.13 35.57 21.54
CA GLY A 254 9.49 35.65 22.86
C GLY A 254 8.67 36.91 23.08
N ALA A 255 8.58 37.81 22.10
CA ALA A 255 7.68 38.96 22.16
C ALA A 255 6.21 38.52 21.92
N PRO A 256 5.20 39.28 22.38
CA PRO A 256 3.81 39.01 22.03
C PRO A 256 3.62 38.88 20.51
N LEU A 257 2.88 37.87 20.07
CA LEU A 257 2.61 37.66 18.64
C LEU A 257 1.61 38.71 18.16
N VAL A 258 2.05 39.61 17.28
CA VAL A 258 1.22 40.70 16.75
C VAL A 258 1.05 40.56 15.24
N SER A 259 -0.18 40.58 14.73
CA SER A 259 -0.45 40.62 13.29
C SER A 259 -0.18 42.00 12.69
N PRO A 260 -0.09 42.14 11.35
CA PRO A 260 0.08 43.44 10.70
C PRO A 260 -1.00 44.48 11.04
N LYS A 261 -2.20 44.04 11.43
CA LYS A 261 -3.32 44.90 11.82
C LYS A 261 -3.35 45.23 13.33
N GLY A 262 -2.46 44.63 14.13
CA GLY A 262 -2.36 44.89 15.57
C GLY A 262 -3.17 43.93 16.47
N ALA A 263 -3.71 42.84 15.91
CA ALA A 263 -4.29 41.76 16.72
C ALA A 263 -3.19 40.98 17.45
N VAL A 264 -3.44 40.57 18.70
CA VAL A 264 -2.41 39.98 19.57
C VAL A 264 -2.78 38.58 20.06
N GLY A 265 -1.75 37.73 20.11
CA GLY A 265 -1.73 36.52 20.92
C GLY A 265 -2.49 35.35 20.31
N ALA A 266 -2.80 34.36 21.15
CA ALA A 266 -3.34 33.07 20.72
C ALA A 266 -4.69 33.20 19.98
N ALA A 267 -5.54 34.11 20.41
CA ALA A 267 -6.86 34.35 19.81
C ALA A 267 -6.90 35.55 18.86
N GLN A 268 -5.76 36.22 18.62
CA GLN A 268 -5.66 37.42 17.77
C GLN A 268 -6.74 38.46 18.11
N VAL A 269 -6.85 38.81 19.40
CA VAL A 269 -7.80 39.84 19.85
C VAL A 269 -7.21 41.22 19.58
N MET A 270 -7.97 42.09 18.89
CA MET A 270 -7.62 43.49 18.66
C MET A 270 -7.69 44.31 19.95
N GLU A 271 -6.79 45.27 20.13
CA GLU A 271 -6.81 46.16 21.32
C GLU A 271 -8.15 46.91 21.45
N SER A 272 -8.73 47.37 20.34
CA SER A 272 -10.02 48.05 20.30
C SER A 272 -11.20 47.15 20.72
N THR A 273 -11.10 45.85 20.48
CA THR A 273 -12.12 44.84 20.85
C THR A 273 -11.94 44.36 22.29
N GLY A 274 -10.73 44.53 22.85
CA GLY A 274 -10.34 44.08 24.17
C GLY A 274 -11.31 44.44 25.31
N PRO A 275 -11.71 45.72 25.47
CA PRO A 275 -12.63 46.12 26.52
C PRO A 275 -14.00 45.45 26.45
N GLU A 276 -14.57 45.31 25.24
CA GLU A 276 -15.84 44.62 25.02
C GLU A 276 -15.71 43.13 25.33
N ALA A 277 -14.67 42.48 24.79
CA ALA A 277 -14.39 41.07 25.03
C ALA A 277 -14.16 40.76 26.52
N ALA A 278 -13.51 41.67 27.26
CA ALA A 278 -13.28 41.53 28.70
C ALA A 278 -14.60 41.63 29.47
N SER A 279 -15.46 42.59 29.11
CA SER A 279 -16.80 42.70 29.69
C SER A 279 -17.64 41.45 29.43
N LEU A 280 -17.62 40.91 28.20
CA LEU A 280 -18.30 39.66 27.85
C LEU A 280 -17.76 38.45 28.63
N ALA A 281 -16.46 38.42 28.91
CA ALA A 281 -15.81 37.39 29.70
C ALA A 281 -16.04 37.53 31.23
N GLY A 282 -16.65 38.63 31.69
CA GLY A 282 -16.78 38.94 33.11
C GLY A 282 -15.45 39.33 33.78
N LEU A 283 -14.51 39.88 33.01
CA LEU A 283 -13.17 40.27 33.43
C LEU A 283 -12.99 41.79 33.30
N SER A 284 -12.18 42.38 34.17
CA SER A 284 -11.69 43.75 33.96
C SER A 284 -10.70 43.78 32.81
N TRP A 285 -10.78 44.79 31.93
CA TRP A 285 -9.79 45.01 30.88
C TRP A 285 -8.40 45.26 31.48
N ASP A 286 -7.43 44.45 31.06
CA ASP A 286 -6.04 44.50 31.51
C ASP A 286 -5.11 44.32 30.30
N ARG A 287 -4.53 45.44 29.86
CA ARG A 287 -3.70 45.49 28.65
C ARG A 287 -2.45 44.63 28.77
N ASP A 288 -1.85 44.55 29.95
CA ASP A 288 -0.64 43.75 30.16
C ASP A 288 -0.94 42.25 30.05
N LYS A 289 -2.04 41.80 30.66
CA LYS A 289 -2.50 40.41 30.51
C LYS A 289 -2.93 40.08 29.09
N TRP A 290 -3.52 41.02 28.36
CA TRP A 290 -3.85 40.82 26.94
C TRP A 290 -2.60 40.54 26.08
N LEU A 291 -1.49 41.23 26.36
CA LEU A 291 -0.20 41.02 25.69
C LEU A 291 0.49 39.73 26.16
N ASN A 292 0.47 39.45 27.46
CA ASN A 292 1.42 38.54 28.09
C ASN A 292 0.81 37.30 28.76
N ASP A 293 -0.52 37.19 28.90
CA ASP A 293 -1.19 36.01 29.48
C ASP A 293 -2.05 35.28 28.44
N PRO A 294 -1.60 34.11 27.94
CA PRO A 294 -2.36 33.30 27.00
C PRO A 294 -3.77 32.94 27.50
N ARG A 295 -3.95 32.75 28.82
CA ARG A 295 -5.27 32.43 29.38
C ARG A 295 -6.23 33.58 29.19
N TYR A 296 -5.77 34.78 29.53
CA TYR A 296 -6.57 35.99 29.41
C TYR A 296 -6.94 36.23 27.94
N ASN A 297 -5.95 36.16 27.03
CA ASN A 297 -6.17 36.32 25.59
C ASN A 297 -7.20 35.30 25.03
N VAL A 298 -7.08 34.02 25.37
CA VAL A 298 -8.03 32.97 24.96
C VAL A 298 -9.43 33.20 25.56
N GLN A 299 -9.55 33.64 26.81
CA GLN A 299 -10.84 33.95 27.44
C GLN A 299 -11.55 35.12 26.75
N LEU A 300 -10.81 36.17 26.37
CA LEU A 300 -11.35 37.29 25.60
C LEU A 300 -11.86 36.82 24.23
N GLY A 301 -11.04 36.10 23.48
CA GLY A 301 -11.43 35.57 22.16
C GLY A 301 -12.65 34.67 22.24
N LYS A 302 -12.70 33.78 23.24
CA LYS A 302 -13.83 32.86 23.44
C LYS A 302 -15.11 33.63 23.73
N ALA A 303 -15.07 34.59 24.67
CA ALA A 303 -16.25 35.37 25.03
C ALA A 303 -16.77 36.21 23.86
N TYR A 304 -15.86 36.80 23.08
CA TYR A 304 -16.22 37.53 21.87
C TYR A 304 -16.83 36.62 20.80
N PHE A 305 -16.25 35.45 20.54
CA PHE A 305 -16.79 34.48 19.59
C PHE A 305 -18.18 33.94 20.02
N GLY A 306 -18.34 33.60 21.30
CA GLY A 306 -19.62 33.18 21.86
C GLY A 306 -20.71 34.26 21.71
N ALA A 307 -20.34 35.54 21.83
CA ALA A 307 -21.26 36.65 21.54
C ALA A 307 -21.64 36.72 20.06
N GLN A 308 -20.73 36.44 19.13
CA GLN A 308 -21.06 36.35 17.69
C GLN A 308 -21.99 35.15 17.41
N LEU A 309 -21.71 33.97 17.97
CA LEU A 309 -22.60 32.82 17.86
C LEU A 309 -24.02 33.15 18.34
N LYS A 310 -24.13 33.77 19.52
CA LYS A 310 -25.42 34.20 20.06
C LYS A 310 -26.12 35.23 19.17
N LYS A 311 -25.39 36.20 18.60
CA LYS A 311 -25.94 37.22 17.69
C LYS A 311 -26.54 36.61 16.42
N TYR A 312 -25.92 35.56 15.89
CA TYR A 312 -26.34 34.90 14.64
C TYR A 312 -27.07 33.58 14.88
N ASP A 313 -27.80 33.45 15.99
CA ASP A 313 -28.64 32.28 16.33
C ASP A 313 -27.90 30.93 16.22
N ASN A 314 -26.66 30.91 16.69
CA ASN A 314 -25.73 29.77 16.62
C ASN A 314 -25.38 29.32 15.19
N ASN A 315 -25.57 30.16 14.18
CA ASN A 315 -25.11 29.87 12.82
C ASN A 315 -23.56 29.96 12.77
N PRO A 316 -22.86 28.83 12.53
CA PRO A 316 -21.39 28.81 12.60
C PRO A 316 -20.74 29.60 11.46
N VAL A 317 -21.32 29.61 10.27
CA VAL A 317 -20.77 30.32 9.10
C VAL A 317 -20.79 31.83 9.35
N LEU A 318 -21.93 32.37 9.81
CA LEU A 318 -22.07 33.79 10.11
C LEU A 318 -21.19 34.23 11.28
N ALA A 319 -21.14 33.45 12.36
CA ALA A 319 -20.35 33.77 13.54
C ALA A 319 -18.85 33.76 13.26
N VAL A 320 -18.35 32.76 12.51
CA VAL A 320 -16.94 32.68 12.10
C VAL A 320 -16.59 33.82 11.14
N ALA A 321 -17.47 34.14 10.19
CA ALA A 321 -17.28 35.29 9.31
C ALA A 321 -17.20 36.60 10.11
N ALA A 322 -18.06 36.77 11.12
CA ALA A 322 -18.11 37.95 11.96
C ALA A 322 -16.91 38.08 12.90
N TYR A 323 -16.32 36.96 13.35
CA TYR A 323 -15.08 36.97 14.11
C TYR A 323 -13.93 37.57 13.29
N ASN A 324 -13.81 37.17 12.01
CA ASN A 324 -12.74 37.61 11.12
C ASN A 324 -12.97 39.00 10.48
N ALA A 325 -14.16 39.26 9.94
CA ALA A 325 -14.48 40.49 9.20
C ALA A 325 -15.23 41.55 10.01
N GLY A 326 -15.64 41.21 11.23
CA GLY A 326 -16.49 42.04 12.07
C GLY A 326 -17.99 41.88 11.77
N PRO A 327 -18.85 42.03 12.78
CA PRO A 327 -20.29 41.82 12.63
C PRO A 327 -20.97 42.78 11.64
N GLY A 328 -20.48 44.02 11.52
CA GLY A 328 -21.06 45.00 10.60
C GLY A 328 -20.93 44.61 9.12
N ALA A 329 -19.83 43.94 8.75
CA ALA A 329 -19.64 43.43 7.38
C ALA A 329 -20.63 42.29 7.09
N VAL A 330 -20.76 41.35 8.02
CA VAL A 330 -21.68 40.20 7.91
C VAL A 330 -23.13 40.66 7.84
N ASP A 331 -23.55 41.62 8.68
CA ASP A 331 -24.91 42.20 8.63
C ASP A 331 -25.19 42.84 7.26
N GLY A 332 -24.17 43.46 6.64
CA GLY A 332 -24.26 44.00 5.28
C GLY A 332 -24.43 42.91 4.22
N TRP A 333 -23.65 41.83 4.32
CA TRP A 333 -23.73 40.68 3.41
C TRP A 333 -25.05 39.93 3.52
N ILE A 334 -25.60 39.77 4.73
CA ILE A 334 -26.94 39.20 4.95
C ILE A 334 -27.99 40.00 4.19
N LYS A 335 -27.95 41.34 4.26
CA LYS A 335 -28.89 42.20 3.51
C LYS A 335 -28.72 42.09 2.00
N GLN A 336 -27.50 41.82 1.52
CA GLN A 336 -27.19 41.79 0.10
C GLN A 336 -27.45 40.42 -0.56
N PHE A 337 -27.14 39.33 0.13
CA PHE A 337 -27.19 37.97 -0.42
C PHE A 337 -28.43 37.18 0.03
N GLY A 338 -29.01 37.54 1.18
CA GLY A 338 -29.98 36.72 1.90
C GLY A 338 -29.41 36.20 3.22
N ASP A 339 -30.29 35.87 4.16
CA ASP A 339 -29.94 35.33 5.48
C ASP A 339 -29.95 33.79 5.44
N PRO A 340 -28.82 33.10 5.69
CA PRO A 340 -28.83 31.65 5.69
C PRO A 340 -29.64 31.02 6.84
N ARG A 341 -30.04 31.81 7.85
CA ARG A 341 -30.84 31.34 9.00
C ARG A 341 -32.33 31.19 8.69
N ASP A 342 -32.85 31.99 7.75
CA ASP A 342 -34.26 31.91 7.32
C ASP A 342 -34.45 31.02 6.06
N GLY A 343 -33.35 30.51 5.50
CA GLY A 343 -33.34 29.63 4.33
C GLY A 343 -33.40 30.36 2.99
N THR A 344 -33.33 31.70 2.97
CA THR A 344 -33.26 32.48 1.72
C THR A 344 -32.03 32.14 0.88
N VAL A 345 -30.92 31.77 1.54
CA VAL A 345 -29.74 31.16 0.94
C VAL A 345 -29.24 30.00 1.81
N SER A 346 -28.48 29.06 1.26
CA SER A 346 -27.79 28.06 2.08
C SER A 346 -26.52 28.64 2.72
N ASN A 347 -26.05 28.01 3.79
CA ASN A 347 -24.75 28.35 4.39
C ASN A 347 -23.58 28.27 3.39
N ALA A 348 -23.61 27.29 2.49
CA ALA A 348 -22.59 27.14 1.44
C ALA A 348 -22.66 28.28 0.42
N GLN A 349 -23.87 28.65 -0.01
CA GLN A 349 -24.10 29.79 -0.92
C GLN A 349 -23.65 31.11 -0.29
N PHE A 350 -24.01 31.35 0.96
CA PHE A 350 -23.59 32.54 1.70
C PHE A 350 -22.06 32.61 1.81
N ALA A 351 -21.41 31.53 2.26
CA ALA A 351 -19.96 31.46 2.39
C ALA A 351 -19.25 31.71 1.05
N ALA A 352 -19.76 31.14 -0.05
CA ALA A 352 -19.20 31.34 -1.39
C ALA A 352 -19.37 32.79 -1.91
N ALA A 353 -20.41 33.51 -1.46
CA ALA A 353 -20.71 34.88 -1.87
C ALA A 353 -19.89 35.96 -1.12
N ILE A 354 -19.23 35.60 0.00
CA ILE A 354 -18.43 36.54 0.81
C ILE A 354 -17.40 37.29 -0.09
N PRO A 355 -17.45 38.63 -0.19
CA PRO A 355 -16.59 39.40 -1.09
C PRO A 355 -15.11 39.33 -0.71
N TYR A 356 -14.81 39.30 0.58
CA TYR A 356 -13.44 39.25 1.08
C TYR A 356 -12.88 37.84 0.91
N GLU A 357 -11.93 37.67 0.01
CA GLU A 357 -11.29 36.38 -0.25
C GLU A 357 -10.65 35.79 1.02
N GLU A 358 -10.00 36.64 1.84
CA GLU A 358 -9.45 36.26 3.14
C GLU A 358 -10.52 35.63 4.05
N THR A 359 -11.65 36.31 4.24
CA THR A 359 -12.75 35.85 5.10
C THR A 359 -13.45 34.62 4.55
N ARG A 360 -13.70 34.56 3.24
CA ARG A 360 -14.30 33.38 2.59
C ARG A 360 -13.44 32.14 2.82
N ASN A 361 -12.12 32.28 2.65
CA ASN A 361 -11.16 31.23 2.94
C ASN A 361 -11.12 30.87 4.43
N TYR A 362 -11.16 31.87 5.30
CA TYR A 362 -11.16 31.68 6.75
C TYR A 362 -12.38 30.86 7.21
N VAL A 363 -13.57 31.21 6.73
CA VAL A 363 -14.82 30.49 7.04
C VAL A 363 -14.72 29.03 6.63
N ALA A 364 -14.34 28.75 5.38
CA ALA A 364 -14.23 27.38 4.88
C ALA A 364 -13.25 26.53 5.72
N LYS A 365 -12.12 27.12 6.11
CA LYS A 365 -11.09 26.47 6.94
C LYS A 365 -11.60 26.12 8.34
N VAL A 366 -12.22 27.09 9.00
CA VAL A 366 -12.68 26.93 10.38
C VAL A 366 -13.87 25.97 10.46
N THR A 367 -14.87 26.14 9.60
CA THR A 367 -16.07 25.28 9.66
C THR A 367 -15.80 23.87 9.15
N GLY A 368 -14.90 23.72 8.18
CA GLY A 368 -14.55 22.42 7.61
C GLY A 368 -13.80 21.53 8.59
N SER A 369 -12.84 22.08 9.32
CA SER A 369 -11.99 21.28 10.23
C SER A 369 -12.55 21.15 11.66
N ALA A 370 -13.39 22.09 12.12
CA ALA A 370 -13.92 22.07 13.48
C ALA A 370 -14.67 20.77 13.83
N GLY A 371 -15.46 20.23 12.89
CA GLY A 371 -16.24 19.02 13.11
C GLY A 371 -15.40 17.76 13.40
N ALA A 372 -14.11 17.77 13.04
CA ALA A 372 -13.16 16.69 13.24
C ALA A 372 -12.36 16.78 14.56
N ILE A 373 -12.46 17.90 15.29
CA ILE A 373 -11.75 18.12 16.55
C ILE A 373 -12.45 17.31 17.66
N PRO A 374 -11.79 16.34 18.29
CA PRO A 374 -12.40 15.61 19.41
C PRO A 374 -12.72 16.55 20.58
N GLY A 375 -13.87 16.34 21.24
CA GLY A 375 -14.29 17.20 22.36
C GLY A 375 -13.27 17.28 23.51
N ASN A 376 -12.58 16.17 23.79
CA ASN A 376 -11.51 16.10 24.78
C ASN A 376 -10.22 16.83 24.34
N ALA A 377 -10.04 17.06 23.04
CA ALA A 377 -8.89 17.75 22.48
C ALA A 377 -9.09 19.28 22.37
N THR A 378 -10.29 19.80 22.60
CA THR A 378 -10.56 21.24 22.43
C THR A 378 -9.67 22.14 23.32
N ILE A 379 -9.35 23.34 22.82
CA ILE A 379 -8.60 24.36 23.58
C ILE A 379 -9.31 24.71 24.87
N GLU A 380 -10.64 24.74 24.85
CA GLU A 380 -11.46 24.94 26.06
C GLU A 380 -11.17 23.88 27.13
N ASN A 381 -11.09 22.61 26.75
CA ASN A 381 -10.82 21.54 27.70
C ASN A 381 -9.41 21.66 28.29
N LEU A 382 -8.42 22.05 27.49
CA LEU A 382 -7.05 22.32 27.94
C LEU A 382 -6.99 23.47 28.96
N VAL A 383 -7.56 24.63 28.65
CA VAL A 383 -7.46 25.82 29.53
C VAL A 383 -8.26 25.69 30.82
N ASN A 384 -9.24 24.78 30.85
CA ASN A 384 -10.01 24.45 32.04
C ASN A 384 -9.32 23.43 32.96
N GLN A 385 -8.18 22.86 32.56
CA GLN A 385 -7.45 21.92 33.42
C GLN A 385 -6.88 22.63 34.67
N PRO A 386 -6.92 21.99 35.86
CA PRO A 386 -6.42 22.62 37.09
C PRO A 386 -4.95 23.03 37.04
N PHE A 387 -4.10 22.23 36.36
CA PHE A 387 -2.69 22.53 36.18
C PHE A 387 -2.43 23.80 35.35
N TRP A 388 -3.38 24.22 34.50
CA TRP A 388 -3.23 25.37 33.61
C TRP A 388 -2.85 26.66 34.36
N ASN A 389 -3.44 26.86 35.53
CA ASN A 389 -3.21 28.05 36.36
C ASN A 389 -1.81 28.10 36.96
N ALA A 390 -1.14 26.96 37.07
CA ALA A 390 0.18 26.82 37.66
C ALA A 390 1.32 26.94 36.64
N MET A 391 1.00 27.00 35.34
CA MET A 391 1.98 27.09 34.26
C MET A 391 2.42 28.53 33.99
N SER A 392 3.67 28.70 33.58
CA SER A 392 4.18 29.98 33.07
C SER A 392 3.52 30.35 31.73
N PRO A 393 3.45 31.65 31.37
CA PRO A 393 2.90 32.08 30.08
C PRO A 393 3.52 31.39 28.87
N GLN A 394 4.84 31.21 28.87
CA GLN A 394 5.55 30.54 27.79
C GLN A 394 5.09 29.09 27.65
N LYS A 395 5.01 28.35 28.76
CA LYS A 395 4.55 26.95 28.76
C LYS A 395 3.09 26.79 28.37
N LYS A 396 2.22 27.73 28.76
CA LYS A 396 0.84 27.81 28.27
C LYS A 396 0.78 27.98 26.76
N SER A 397 1.56 28.92 26.21
CA SER A 397 1.65 29.13 24.75
C SER A 397 2.16 27.89 24.02
N GLU A 398 3.21 27.24 24.55
CA GLU A 398 3.73 25.99 24.00
C GLU A 398 2.65 24.88 23.98
N MET A 399 1.88 24.73 25.07
CA MET A 399 0.81 23.72 25.13
C MET A 399 -0.36 24.02 24.19
N LEU A 400 -0.78 25.29 24.05
CA LEU A 400 -1.80 25.68 23.06
C LEU A 400 -1.33 25.39 21.63
N SER A 401 -0.06 25.69 21.36
CA SER A 401 0.57 25.45 20.06
C SER A 401 0.66 23.95 19.75
N LYS A 402 1.08 23.17 20.74
CA LYS A 402 1.12 21.71 20.68
C LYS A 402 -0.27 21.11 20.43
N GLN A 403 -1.29 21.60 21.14
CA GLN A 403 -2.67 21.18 20.95
C GLN A 403 -3.21 21.54 19.56
N SER A 404 -2.88 22.72 19.05
CA SER A 404 -3.29 23.16 17.71
C SER A 404 -2.59 22.34 16.62
N GLY A 405 -1.29 22.06 16.78
CA GLY A 405 -0.51 21.23 15.85
C GLY A 405 -1.00 19.78 15.76
N LEU A 406 -1.68 19.27 16.78
CA LEU A 406 -2.31 17.95 16.74
C LEU A 406 -3.38 17.86 15.64
N TYR A 407 -4.11 18.95 15.38
CA TYR A 407 -5.11 19.01 14.31
C TYR A 407 -4.47 19.02 12.92
N ASP A 408 -3.36 19.76 12.75
CA ASP A 408 -2.54 19.72 11.53
C ASP A 408 -2.11 18.28 11.21
N MET A 409 -1.60 17.56 12.21
CA MET A 409 -1.16 16.16 12.05
C MET A 409 -2.33 15.22 11.73
N GLN A 410 -3.47 15.37 12.41
CA GLN A 410 -4.66 14.56 12.18
C GLN A 410 -5.24 14.78 10.78
N THR A 411 -5.39 16.03 10.34
CA THR A 411 -5.87 16.34 8.99
C THR A 411 -4.91 15.83 7.92
N ALA A 412 -3.59 15.88 8.16
CA ALA A 412 -2.59 15.31 7.26
C ALA A 412 -2.72 13.78 7.13
N ALA A 413 -2.84 13.06 8.25
CA ALA A 413 -3.09 11.62 8.24
C ALA A 413 -4.42 11.29 7.54
N GLY A 414 -5.46 12.07 7.80
CA GLY A 414 -6.76 12.00 7.14
C GLY A 414 -6.68 12.12 5.63
N ARG A 415 -5.93 13.11 5.11
CA ARG A 415 -5.74 13.27 3.66
C ARG A 415 -5.12 12.05 3.03
N VAL A 416 -4.07 11.51 3.63
CA VAL A 416 -3.40 10.31 3.10
C VAL A 416 -4.40 9.14 3.05
N SER A 417 -5.16 8.95 4.13
CA SER A 417 -6.20 7.92 4.19
C SER A 417 -7.28 8.11 3.11
N LEU A 418 -7.79 9.33 2.94
CA LEU A 418 -8.78 9.62 1.89
C LEU A 418 -8.19 9.46 0.49
N GLN A 419 -6.96 9.88 0.24
CA GLN A 419 -6.30 9.68 -1.06
C GLN A 419 -6.15 8.19 -1.39
N THR A 420 -5.77 7.34 -0.42
CA THR A 420 -5.75 5.89 -0.60
C THR A 420 -7.15 5.35 -0.89
N ARG A 421 -8.17 5.78 -0.13
CA ARG A 421 -9.56 5.37 -0.39
C ARG A 421 -10.05 5.83 -1.77
N MET A 422 -9.70 7.03 -2.23
CA MET A 422 -10.03 7.50 -3.58
C MET A 422 -9.44 6.58 -4.65
N GLN A 423 -8.17 6.17 -4.48
CA GLN A 423 -7.51 5.23 -5.40
C GLN A 423 -8.20 3.85 -5.39
N ASP A 424 -8.52 3.33 -4.21
CA ASP A 424 -9.22 2.06 -4.04
C ASP A 424 -10.62 2.09 -4.66
N ASP A 425 -11.35 3.19 -4.44
CA ASP A 425 -12.68 3.41 -5.01
C ASP A 425 -12.62 3.50 -6.54
N LEU A 426 -11.64 4.20 -7.10
CA LEU A 426 -11.43 4.24 -8.56
C LEU A 426 -11.11 2.84 -9.12
N ALA A 427 -10.30 2.04 -8.43
CA ALA A 427 -10.00 0.67 -8.84
C ALA A 427 -11.24 -0.24 -8.79
N LYS A 428 -12.04 -0.14 -7.72
CA LYS A 428 -13.32 -0.86 -7.59
C LYS A 428 -14.33 -0.43 -8.65
N LEU A 429 -14.44 0.87 -8.90
CA LEU A 429 -15.27 1.43 -9.96
C LEU A 429 -14.88 0.84 -11.31
N GLU A 430 -13.59 0.85 -11.67
CA GLU A 430 -13.07 0.26 -12.91
C GLU A 430 -13.38 -1.24 -13.03
N ALA A 431 -13.42 -1.97 -11.91
CA ALA A 431 -13.85 -3.37 -11.86
C ALA A 431 -15.38 -3.56 -11.87
N GLY A 432 -16.16 -2.48 -11.99
CA GLY A 432 -17.62 -2.48 -11.97
C GLY A 432 -18.21 -2.85 -10.61
N GLN A 433 -17.45 -2.68 -9.52
CA GLN A 433 -17.91 -2.95 -8.15
C GLN A 433 -18.60 -1.72 -7.56
N GLU A 434 -19.44 -1.95 -6.55
CA GLU A 434 -20.05 -0.84 -5.81
C GLU A 434 -19.02 -0.18 -4.90
N VAL A 435 -19.06 1.14 -4.89
CA VAL A 435 -18.27 1.99 -4.01
C VAL A 435 -19.21 2.91 -3.23
N ASN A 436 -18.79 3.28 -2.02
CA ASN A 436 -19.44 4.31 -1.24
C ASN A 436 -18.57 5.57 -1.34
N PRO A 437 -18.94 6.56 -2.17
CA PRO A 437 -18.10 7.71 -2.44
C PRO A 437 -17.72 8.49 -1.18
N ILE A 438 -16.52 9.05 -1.19
CA ILE A 438 -16.12 10.07 -0.20
C ILE A 438 -17.01 11.29 -0.39
N THR A 439 -17.56 11.79 0.71
CA THR A 439 -18.43 12.98 0.72
C THR A 439 -17.62 14.27 0.68
N GLU A 440 -18.25 15.37 0.23
CA GLU A 440 -17.65 16.72 0.28
C GLU A 440 -17.23 17.11 1.70
N HIS A 441 -17.99 16.66 2.72
CA HIS A 441 -17.72 16.97 4.12
C HIS A 441 -16.49 16.22 4.65
N GLU A 442 -16.37 14.92 4.33
CA GLU A 442 -15.16 14.13 4.64
C GLU A 442 -13.92 14.76 3.99
N TRP A 443 -14.04 15.21 2.75
CA TRP A 443 -12.94 15.88 2.04
C TRP A 443 -12.59 17.23 2.68
N ALA A 444 -13.58 18.08 2.96
CA ALA A 444 -13.38 19.38 3.58
C ALA A 444 -12.71 19.28 4.96
N ALA A 445 -13.03 18.24 5.74
CA ALA A 445 -12.46 18.01 7.07
C ALA A 445 -10.95 17.76 7.07
N VAL A 446 -10.39 17.29 5.96
CA VAL A 446 -8.95 17.01 5.84
C VAL A 446 -8.20 18.06 5.04
N MET A 447 -8.89 19.06 4.48
CA MET A 447 -8.24 20.10 3.67
C MET A 447 -7.15 20.83 4.49
N PRO A 448 -5.93 21.02 3.93
CA PRO A 448 -4.87 21.65 4.70
C PRO A 448 -5.20 23.11 4.96
N LEU A 449 -5.29 23.51 6.23
CA LEU A 449 -5.60 24.90 6.58
C LEU A 449 -4.50 25.87 6.15
N GLN A 450 -3.24 25.42 6.10
CA GLN A 450 -2.11 26.24 5.67
C GLN A 450 -1.91 26.26 4.15
N ALA A 451 -2.69 25.50 3.38
CA ALA A 451 -2.51 25.43 1.93
C ALA A 451 -2.76 26.80 1.26
N SER A 452 -1.84 27.14 0.34
CA SER A 452 -1.96 28.28 -0.54
C SER A 452 -3.25 28.21 -1.37
N PRO A 453 -3.77 29.35 -1.87
CA PRO A 453 -4.93 29.33 -2.76
C PRO A 453 -4.76 28.39 -3.95
N SER A 454 -3.56 28.34 -4.55
CA SER A 454 -3.23 27.44 -5.67
C SER A 454 -3.27 25.96 -5.30
N GLU A 455 -2.71 25.57 -4.16
CA GLU A 455 -2.74 24.17 -3.70
C GLU A 455 -4.17 23.71 -3.43
N ARG A 456 -5.01 24.60 -2.86
CA ARG A 456 -6.42 24.29 -2.61
C ARG A 456 -7.22 24.10 -3.89
N ILE A 457 -6.97 24.93 -4.91
CA ILE A 457 -7.60 24.75 -6.23
C ILE A 457 -7.25 23.38 -6.81
N GLN A 458 -5.97 22.97 -6.74
CA GLN A 458 -5.55 21.66 -7.26
C GLN A 458 -6.19 20.50 -6.49
N LEU A 459 -6.21 20.57 -5.15
CA LEU A 459 -6.86 19.58 -4.30
C LEU A 459 -8.36 19.48 -4.63
N GLN A 460 -9.04 20.62 -4.73
CA GLN A 460 -10.46 20.67 -5.09
C GLN A 460 -10.72 20.06 -6.47
N GLN A 461 -9.90 20.39 -7.48
CA GLN A 461 -10.01 19.80 -8.82
C GLN A 461 -9.82 18.28 -8.79
N SER A 462 -8.90 17.76 -7.98
CA SER A 462 -8.69 16.32 -7.85
C SER A 462 -9.91 15.60 -7.24
N PHE A 463 -10.56 16.23 -6.26
CA PHE A 463 -11.77 15.69 -5.65
C PHE A 463 -12.98 15.78 -6.59
N GLU A 464 -13.11 16.86 -7.35
CA GLU A 464 -14.13 16.99 -8.39
C GLU A 464 -13.97 15.91 -9.46
N GLN A 465 -12.76 15.65 -9.95
CA GLN A 465 -12.50 14.55 -10.89
C GLN A 465 -12.90 13.20 -10.32
N TYR A 466 -12.62 12.95 -9.04
CA TYR A 466 -13.09 11.74 -8.36
C TYR A 466 -14.61 11.65 -8.31
N GLN A 467 -15.31 12.72 -7.91
CA GLN A 467 -16.79 12.75 -7.89
C GLN A 467 -17.38 12.48 -9.29
N GLN A 468 -16.79 13.08 -10.32
CA GLN A 468 -17.19 12.85 -11.71
C GLN A 468 -17.02 11.39 -12.12
N ALA A 469 -15.94 10.73 -11.70
CA ALA A 469 -15.76 9.30 -11.93
C ALA A 469 -16.82 8.48 -11.18
N MET A 470 -17.15 8.82 -9.94
CA MET A 470 -18.17 8.11 -9.15
C MET A 470 -19.56 8.16 -9.80
N MET A 471 -19.89 9.22 -10.56
CA MET A 471 -21.14 9.30 -11.33
C MET A 471 -21.25 8.19 -12.41
N LEU A 472 -20.14 7.60 -12.85
CA LEU A 472 -20.11 6.53 -13.85
C LEU A 472 -20.41 5.14 -13.25
N GLN A 473 -20.51 5.01 -11.92
CA GLN A 473 -20.69 3.73 -11.24
C GLN A 473 -21.85 2.87 -11.78
N PRO A 474 -23.07 3.40 -12.00
CA PRO A 474 -24.17 2.58 -12.55
C PRO A 474 -23.87 2.04 -13.94
N ALA A 475 -23.25 2.86 -14.80
CA ALA A 475 -22.87 2.47 -16.15
C ALA A 475 -21.74 1.44 -16.12
N TYR A 476 -20.68 1.68 -15.35
CA TYR A 476 -19.55 0.77 -15.24
C TYR A 476 -19.94 -0.60 -14.69
N LYS A 477 -20.77 -0.63 -13.64
CA LYS A 477 -21.35 -1.87 -13.11
C LYS A 477 -22.08 -2.64 -14.21
N THR A 478 -22.92 -1.97 -15.00
CA THR A 478 -23.68 -2.62 -16.07
C THR A 478 -22.79 -3.07 -17.23
N ILE A 479 -21.80 -2.27 -17.63
CA ILE A 479 -20.83 -2.58 -18.68
C ILE A 479 -20.02 -3.83 -18.30
N VAL A 480 -19.53 -3.90 -17.06
CA VAL A 480 -18.63 -4.96 -16.61
C VAL A 480 -19.40 -6.23 -16.25
N GLN A 481 -20.53 -6.14 -15.55
CA GLN A 481 -21.25 -7.32 -15.02
C GLN A 481 -22.39 -7.81 -15.92
N GLY A 482 -22.93 -6.91 -16.76
CA GLY A 482 -24.05 -7.18 -17.66
C GLY A 482 -23.63 -7.73 -19.03
N SER A 483 -24.63 -8.19 -19.79
CA SER A 483 -24.47 -8.59 -21.19
C SER A 483 -24.02 -7.42 -22.07
N ALA A 484 -23.47 -7.73 -23.25
CA ALA A 484 -23.07 -6.70 -24.22
C ALA A 484 -24.22 -5.73 -24.56
N GLN A 485 -25.45 -6.23 -24.74
CA GLN A 485 -26.62 -5.39 -25.01
C GLN A 485 -26.98 -4.47 -23.83
N GLN A 486 -26.91 -4.98 -22.59
CA GLN A 486 -27.15 -4.17 -21.40
C GLN A 486 -26.10 -3.05 -21.25
N GLY A 487 -24.82 -3.36 -21.50
CA GLY A 487 -23.76 -2.35 -21.50
C GLY A 487 -23.97 -1.28 -22.56
N ILE A 488 -24.35 -1.66 -23.79
CA ILE A 488 -24.69 -0.71 -24.86
C ILE A 488 -25.86 0.19 -24.44
N ALA A 489 -26.94 -0.39 -23.91
CA ALA A 489 -28.11 0.36 -23.47
C ALA A 489 -27.77 1.33 -22.32
N ALA A 490 -26.94 0.91 -21.36
CA ALA A 490 -26.50 1.77 -20.25
C ALA A 490 -25.70 2.98 -20.73
N VAL A 491 -24.81 2.80 -21.71
CA VAL A 491 -24.06 3.93 -22.31
C VAL A 491 -24.96 4.83 -23.15
N GLN A 492 -25.90 4.25 -23.93
CA GLN A 492 -26.86 5.02 -24.72
C GLN A 492 -27.78 5.88 -23.85
N ALA A 493 -28.15 5.41 -22.66
CA ALA A 493 -28.94 6.18 -21.70
C ALA A 493 -28.22 7.44 -21.17
N MET A 494 -26.90 7.55 -21.35
CA MET A 494 -26.10 8.71 -20.94
C MET A 494 -25.93 9.76 -22.04
N ILE A 495 -26.51 9.57 -23.23
CA ILE A 495 -26.37 10.53 -24.34
C ILE A 495 -26.98 11.88 -23.91
N PRO A 496 -26.20 12.98 -23.88
CA PRO A 496 -26.70 14.29 -23.48
C PRO A 496 -27.63 14.88 -24.54
N GLN A 497 -28.58 15.71 -24.12
CA GLN A 497 -29.44 16.48 -25.02
C GLN A 497 -28.84 17.88 -25.22
N GLU A 498 -28.87 18.44 -26.44
CA GLU A 498 -28.29 19.76 -26.72
C GLU A 498 -28.87 20.89 -25.85
N SER A 499 -30.09 20.71 -25.34
CA SER A 499 -30.76 21.64 -24.41
C SER A 499 -30.29 21.53 -22.95
N ASP A 500 -29.42 20.58 -22.62
CA ASP A 500 -28.92 20.38 -21.26
C ASP A 500 -28.01 21.56 -20.85
N SER A 501 -28.31 22.17 -19.70
CA SER A 501 -27.51 23.27 -19.14
C SER A 501 -26.05 22.88 -18.86
N ASP A 502 -25.79 21.59 -18.68
CA ASP A 502 -24.49 20.97 -18.42
C ASP A 502 -24.02 20.06 -19.57
N PHE A 503 -24.48 20.33 -20.81
CA PHE A 503 -24.22 19.48 -21.98
C PHE A 503 -22.76 19.02 -22.12
N LYS A 504 -21.78 19.94 -22.04
CA LYS A 504 -20.34 19.59 -22.18
C LYS A 504 -19.87 18.61 -21.11
N PHE A 505 -20.38 18.76 -19.88
CA PHE A 505 -20.03 17.89 -18.77
C PHE A 505 -20.57 16.48 -18.98
N LYS A 506 -21.87 16.36 -19.30
CA LYS A 506 -22.50 15.07 -19.63
C LYS A 506 -21.90 14.41 -20.87
N GLN A 507 -21.52 15.21 -21.88
CA GLN A 507 -20.82 14.73 -23.08
C GLN A 507 -19.47 14.07 -22.71
N GLY A 508 -18.74 14.63 -21.76
CA GLY A 508 -17.52 14.04 -21.22
C GLY A 508 -17.77 12.69 -20.53
N LEU A 509 -18.78 12.63 -19.65
CA LEU A 509 -19.17 11.37 -18.97
C LEU A 509 -19.59 10.28 -19.97
N TYR A 510 -20.38 10.63 -20.98
CA TYR A 510 -20.78 9.74 -22.06
C TYR A 510 -19.58 9.18 -22.82
N ALA A 511 -18.64 10.05 -23.23
CA ALA A 511 -17.43 9.63 -23.95
C ALA A 511 -16.57 8.66 -23.13
N THR A 512 -16.42 8.91 -21.83
CA THR A 512 -15.70 8.02 -20.90
C THR A 512 -16.40 6.66 -20.77
N ALA A 513 -17.72 6.64 -20.58
CA ALA A 513 -18.50 5.41 -20.52
C ALA A 513 -18.42 4.61 -21.84
N GLN A 514 -18.43 5.29 -22.98
CA GLN A 514 -18.28 4.66 -24.30
C GLN A 514 -16.89 4.04 -24.48
N ALA A 515 -15.82 4.73 -24.05
CA ALA A 515 -14.47 4.19 -24.06
C ALA A 515 -14.37 2.93 -23.19
N LYS A 516 -14.96 2.95 -21.98
CA LYS A 516 -15.02 1.79 -21.08
C LYS A 516 -15.76 0.61 -21.69
N LEU A 517 -16.90 0.84 -22.33
CA LEU A 517 -17.66 -0.20 -23.03
C LEU A 517 -16.82 -0.84 -24.14
N ASN A 518 -16.21 -0.03 -25.00
CA ASN A 518 -15.37 -0.53 -26.10
C ASN A 518 -14.18 -1.34 -25.58
N ALA A 519 -13.50 -0.86 -24.53
CA ALA A 519 -12.40 -1.58 -23.91
C ALA A 519 -12.84 -2.92 -23.30
N THR A 520 -13.99 -2.93 -22.64
CA THR A 520 -14.56 -4.15 -22.01
C THR A 520 -14.96 -5.18 -23.06
N LEU A 521 -15.65 -4.78 -24.13
CA LEU A 521 -16.03 -5.68 -25.22
C LEU A 521 -14.79 -6.25 -25.92
N LYS A 522 -13.77 -5.41 -26.17
CA LYS A 522 -12.51 -5.86 -26.76
C LYS A 522 -11.82 -6.91 -25.87
N ALA A 523 -11.71 -6.66 -24.57
CA ALA A 523 -11.09 -7.58 -23.62
C ALA A 523 -11.83 -8.93 -23.53
N ARG A 524 -13.17 -8.88 -23.49
CA ARG A 524 -14.04 -10.07 -23.51
C ARG A 524 -13.81 -10.92 -24.75
N GLU A 525 -13.62 -10.31 -25.91
CA GLU A 525 -13.44 -11.05 -27.16
C GLU A 525 -12.00 -11.57 -27.37
N SER A 526 -10.99 -10.79 -26.94
CA SER A 526 -9.57 -11.14 -27.16
C SER A 526 -9.07 -12.29 -26.29
N ASP A 527 -9.41 -12.27 -25.00
CA ASP A 527 -9.10 -13.34 -24.04
C ASP A 527 -10.25 -13.47 -23.02
N PRO A 528 -11.34 -14.13 -23.41
CA PRO A 528 -12.50 -14.31 -22.55
C PRO A 528 -12.18 -15.07 -21.27
N GLY A 529 -11.24 -16.01 -21.32
CA GLY A 529 -10.88 -16.83 -20.16
C GLY A 529 -10.28 -15.98 -19.05
N THR A 530 -9.29 -15.15 -19.39
CA THR A 530 -8.68 -14.21 -18.43
C THR A 530 -9.70 -13.19 -17.93
N TRP A 531 -10.49 -12.60 -18.84
CA TRP A 531 -11.49 -11.61 -18.44
C TRP A 531 -12.51 -12.19 -17.45
N LEU A 532 -13.01 -13.40 -17.72
CA LEU A 532 -13.95 -14.10 -16.85
C LEU A 532 -13.34 -14.45 -15.50
N GLN A 533 -12.10 -14.94 -15.49
CA GLN A 533 -11.40 -15.25 -14.24
C GLN A 533 -11.33 -14.06 -13.29
N THR A 534 -11.14 -12.85 -13.84
CA THR A 534 -11.05 -11.62 -13.05
C THR A 534 -12.41 -11.05 -12.64
N HIS A 535 -13.43 -11.10 -13.52
CA HIS A 535 -14.67 -10.34 -13.34
C HIS A 535 -15.92 -11.19 -13.03
N SER A 536 -15.87 -12.51 -13.21
CA SER A 536 -16.98 -13.42 -12.91
C SER A 536 -16.68 -14.26 -11.67
N PRO A 537 -17.45 -14.11 -10.56
CA PRO A 537 -17.31 -14.97 -9.39
C PRO A 537 -17.51 -16.45 -9.71
N VAL A 538 -18.38 -16.77 -10.67
CA VAL A 538 -18.64 -18.14 -11.13
C VAL A 538 -17.40 -18.72 -11.80
N ALA A 539 -16.78 -17.95 -12.70
CA ALA A 539 -15.57 -18.39 -13.38
C ALA A 539 -14.39 -18.50 -12.40
N LYS A 540 -14.22 -17.53 -11.50
CA LYS A 540 -13.18 -17.56 -10.46
C LYS A 540 -13.28 -18.82 -9.61
N ASN A 541 -14.46 -19.11 -9.07
CA ASN A 541 -14.70 -20.33 -8.31
C ASN A 541 -14.47 -21.59 -9.15
N ALA A 542 -14.81 -21.58 -10.44
CA ALA A 542 -14.57 -22.72 -11.31
C ALA A 542 -13.07 -22.98 -11.52
N PHE A 543 -12.26 -21.93 -11.69
CA PHE A 543 -10.80 -22.05 -11.76
C PHE A 543 -10.22 -22.60 -10.45
N ASP A 544 -10.68 -22.10 -9.30
CA ASP A 544 -10.21 -22.56 -7.98
C ASP A 544 -10.48 -24.06 -7.76
N GLN A 545 -11.68 -24.53 -8.11
CA GLN A 545 -12.03 -25.96 -8.01
C GLN A 545 -11.19 -26.83 -8.95
N TYR A 546 -10.93 -26.36 -10.17
CA TYR A 546 -10.10 -27.07 -11.13
C TYR A 546 -8.64 -27.13 -10.67
N SER A 547 -8.06 -26.02 -10.20
CA SER A 547 -6.67 -25.99 -9.72
C SER A 547 -6.44 -26.87 -8.49
N ASN A 548 -7.47 -27.04 -7.66
CA ASN A 548 -7.43 -27.89 -6.47
C ASN A 548 -7.75 -29.37 -6.76
N GLY A 549 -7.95 -29.75 -8.03
CA GLY A 549 -8.29 -31.13 -8.42
C GLY A 549 -9.70 -31.57 -8.02
N GLN A 550 -10.57 -30.64 -7.63
CA GLN A 550 -11.96 -30.91 -7.23
C GLN A 550 -12.92 -30.97 -8.41
N ALA A 551 -12.49 -30.50 -9.59
CA ALA A 551 -13.29 -30.51 -10.81
C ALA A 551 -12.48 -30.90 -12.05
N SER A 552 -13.15 -31.48 -13.04
CA SER A 552 -12.55 -31.83 -14.33
C SER A 552 -12.38 -30.61 -15.25
N GLY A 553 -11.54 -30.75 -16.28
CA GLY A 553 -11.41 -29.74 -17.34
C GLY A 553 -12.72 -29.54 -18.11
N GLU A 554 -13.50 -30.61 -18.33
CA GLU A 554 -14.83 -30.52 -18.91
C GLU A 554 -15.77 -29.62 -18.08
N TRP A 555 -15.76 -29.80 -16.76
CA TRP A 555 -16.58 -29.01 -15.85
C TRP A 555 -16.16 -27.53 -15.87
N LEU A 556 -14.86 -27.24 -15.80
CA LEU A 556 -14.34 -25.86 -15.89
C LEU A 556 -14.85 -25.18 -17.16
N VAL A 557 -14.64 -25.80 -18.31
CA VAL A 557 -15.02 -25.22 -19.61
C VAL A 557 -16.54 -25.03 -19.71
N SER A 558 -17.34 -25.93 -19.13
CA SER A 558 -18.79 -25.76 -19.08
C SER A 558 -19.24 -24.49 -18.35
N ARG A 559 -18.57 -24.13 -17.24
CA ARG A 559 -18.87 -22.92 -16.46
C ARG A 559 -18.45 -21.66 -17.20
N LEU A 560 -17.26 -21.69 -17.80
CA LEU A 560 -16.78 -20.58 -18.62
C LEU A 560 -17.68 -20.35 -19.83
N GLN A 561 -18.10 -21.41 -20.52
CA GLN A 561 -18.98 -21.27 -21.68
C GLN A 561 -20.37 -20.71 -21.28
N SER A 562 -20.95 -21.18 -20.18
CA SER A 562 -22.20 -20.62 -19.65
C SER A 562 -22.09 -19.13 -19.35
N GLU A 563 -20.97 -18.67 -18.77
CA GLU A 563 -20.76 -17.25 -18.49
C GLU A 563 -20.52 -16.44 -19.77
N LYS A 564 -19.82 -16.99 -20.76
CA LYS A 564 -19.69 -16.37 -22.08
C LYS A 564 -21.05 -16.16 -22.73
N ASP A 565 -21.91 -17.18 -22.69
CA ASP A 565 -23.24 -17.12 -23.28
C ASP A 565 -24.10 -16.07 -22.57
N ARG A 566 -24.08 -16.02 -21.23
CA ARG A 566 -24.76 -14.99 -20.42
C ARG A 566 -24.32 -13.57 -20.81
N LEU A 567 -23.03 -13.38 -21.06
CA LEU A 567 -22.45 -12.07 -21.36
C LEU A 567 -22.48 -11.70 -22.85
N GLY A 568 -22.88 -12.65 -23.72
CA GLY A 568 -22.93 -12.47 -25.16
C GLY A 568 -21.55 -12.47 -25.84
N ILE A 569 -20.55 -13.13 -25.24
CA ILE A 569 -19.19 -13.23 -25.77
C ILE A 569 -19.14 -14.21 -26.93
N ARG A 570 -18.66 -13.79 -28.11
CA ARG A 570 -18.68 -14.58 -29.35
C ARG A 570 -17.37 -15.31 -29.64
N SER A 571 -16.30 -14.96 -28.96
CA SER A 571 -14.99 -15.56 -29.12
C SER A 571 -15.02 -17.08 -28.99
N LYS A 572 -14.32 -17.78 -29.91
CA LYS A 572 -14.18 -19.24 -29.85
C LYS A 572 -13.26 -19.69 -28.72
N LYS A 573 -12.36 -18.80 -28.25
CA LYS A 573 -11.51 -19.05 -27.08
C LYS A 573 -12.36 -19.26 -25.84
N VAL A 574 -11.87 -20.07 -24.90
CA VAL A 574 -12.58 -20.32 -23.63
C VAL A 574 -11.64 -20.33 -22.43
N LEU A 575 -10.43 -20.89 -22.59
CA LEU A 575 -9.42 -20.86 -21.54
C LEU A 575 -8.61 -19.55 -21.61
N PRO A 576 -8.07 -19.08 -20.47
CA PRO A 576 -7.10 -17.99 -20.45
C PRO A 576 -5.90 -18.31 -21.34
N ASP A 577 -5.38 -17.33 -22.08
CA ASP A 577 -4.22 -17.56 -22.94
C ASP A 577 -2.99 -18.03 -22.12
N SER A 578 -2.86 -17.57 -20.87
CA SER A 578 -1.83 -18.03 -19.92
C SER A 578 -1.95 -19.51 -19.55
N MET A 579 -3.18 -20.01 -19.40
CA MET A 579 -3.46 -21.42 -19.15
C MET A 579 -3.15 -22.25 -20.40
N VAL A 580 -3.51 -21.76 -21.59
CA VAL A 580 -3.17 -22.41 -22.86
C VAL A 580 -1.66 -22.53 -23.03
N ASN A 581 -0.90 -21.47 -22.74
CA ASN A 581 0.56 -21.51 -22.79
C ASN A 581 1.14 -22.53 -21.78
N SER A 582 0.55 -22.62 -20.59
CA SER A 582 0.93 -23.62 -19.59
C SER A 582 0.64 -25.06 -20.05
N LEU A 583 -0.48 -25.28 -20.76
CA LEU A 583 -0.80 -26.56 -21.37
C LEU A 583 0.21 -26.93 -22.46
N ILE A 584 0.57 -25.99 -23.35
CA ILE A 584 1.59 -26.19 -24.38
C ILE A 584 2.94 -26.56 -23.74
N ALA A 585 3.34 -25.84 -22.68
CA ALA A 585 4.58 -26.14 -21.96
C ALA A 585 4.57 -27.54 -21.31
N ARG A 586 3.43 -27.98 -20.77
CA ARG A 586 3.29 -29.35 -20.24
C ARG A 586 3.40 -30.42 -21.32
N ILE A 587 2.84 -30.17 -22.50
CA ILE A 587 3.02 -31.05 -23.66
C ILE A 587 4.50 -31.20 -23.98
N ASP A 588 5.27 -30.11 -23.96
CA ASP A 588 6.68 -30.12 -24.38
C ASP A 588 7.69 -30.61 -23.33
N ASN A 589 7.38 -30.45 -22.03
CA ASN A 589 8.27 -30.79 -20.90
C ASN A 589 8.20 -32.26 -20.47
N ASN A 590 7.15 -33.00 -20.85
CA ASN A 590 7.16 -34.44 -20.68
C ASN A 590 8.25 -35.01 -21.60
N GLN A 591 9.28 -35.66 -21.05
CA GLN A 591 10.31 -36.41 -21.80
C GLN A 591 9.71 -37.62 -22.56
N GLU A 592 8.44 -37.59 -22.90
CA GLU A 592 7.71 -38.63 -23.60
C GLU A 592 8.06 -38.63 -25.08
N SER A 593 8.36 -39.81 -25.60
CA SER A 593 8.68 -40.05 -27.01
C SER A 593 7.43 -40.11 -27.91
N SER A 594 6.24 -39.71 -27.43
CA SER A 594 4.97 -39.90 -28.14
C SER A 594 3.95 -38.78 -27.92
N VAL A 595 2.94 -38.71 -28.80
CA VAL A 595 1.81 -37.77 -28.72
C VAL A 595 0.78 -38.12 -27.63
N ALA A 596 1.06 -39.09 -26.76
CA ALA A 596 0.15 -39.52 -25.69
C ALA A 596 -0.22 -38.36 -24.75
N ALA A 597 0.73 -37.48 -24.40
CA ALA A 597 0.45 -36.28 -23.62
C ALA A 597 -0.62 -35.36 -24.25
N ILE A 598 -0.63 -35.23 -25.58
CA ILE A 598 -1.63 -34.45 -26.32
C ILE A 598 -3.01 -35.12 -26.22
N GLN A 599 -3.05 -36.44 -26.34
CA GLN A 599 -4.29 -37.23 -26.25
C GLN A 599 -4.88 -37.23 -24.83
N GLN A 600 -4.04 -37.41 -23.81
CA GLN A 600 -4.46 -37.35 -22.40
C GLN A 600 -5.00 -35.96 -22.04
N MET A 601 -4.34 -34.91 -22.51
CA MET A 601 -4.83 -33.54 -22.36
C MET A 601 -6.18 -33.37 -23.02
N ALA A 602 -6.32 -33.80 -24.28
CA ALA A 602 -7.58 -33.73 -25.00
C ALA A 602 -8.71 -34.45 -24.24
N GLN A 603 -8.45 -35.63 -23.68
CA GLN A 603 -9.42 -36.40 -22.88
C GLN A 603 -9.84 -35.67 -21.59
N SER A 604 -8.93 -34.92 -20.95
CA SER A 604 -9.23 -34.20 -19.70
C SER A 604 -10.33 -33.12 -19.83
N PHE A 605 -10.60 -32.66 -21.06
CA PHE A 605 -11.64 -31.67 -21.36
C PHE A 605 -12.94 -32.29 -21.90
N GLY A 606 -13.02 -33.62 -22.01
CA GLY A 606 -14.23 -34.35 -22.37
C GLY A 606 -14.88 -33.85 -23.66
N LYS A 607 -16.18 -33.53 -23.62
CA LYS A 607 -16.91 -33.05 -24.81
C LYS A 607 -16.40 -31.70 -25.37
N TYR A 608 -15.68 -30.91 -24.57
CA TYR A 608 -15.09 -29.64 -25.00
C TYR A 608 -13.68 -29.78 -25.56
N SER A 609 -13.17 -31.01 -25.65
CA SER A 609 -11.84 -31.32 -26.18
C SER A 609 -11.56 -30.63 -27.52
N GLY A 610 -12.49 -30.73 -28.48
CA GLY A 610 -12.30 -30.10 -29.80
C GLY A 610 -12.10 -28.59 -29.73
N GLN A 611 -12.87 -27.89 -28.89
CA GLN A 611 -12.75 -26.43 -28.72
C GLN A 611 -11.43 -26.04 -28.04
N VAL A 612 -11.08 -26.73 -26.96
CA VAL A 612 -9.86 -26.45 -26.20
C VAL A 612 -8.62 -26.78 -27.02
N MET A 613 -8.58 -27.95 -27.65
CA MET A 613 -7.43 -28.38 -28.45
C MET A 613 -7.27 -27.53 -29.71
N GLN A 614 -8.36 -27.01 -30.29
CA GLN A 614 -8.26 -26.01 -31.35
C GLN A 614 -7.62 -24.70 -30.85
N GLN A 615 -7.94 -24.25 -29.63
CA GLN A 615 -7.32 -23.07 -29.03
C GLN A 615 -5.82 -23.32 -28.75
N VAL A 616 -5.48 -24.49 -28.18
CA VAL A 616 -4.09 -24.91 -27.92
C VAL A 616 -3.29 -24.98 -29.21
N GLN A 617 -3.84 -25.63 -30.25
CA GLN A 617 -3.17 -25.74 -31.54
C GLN A 617 -2.86 -24.37 -32.13
N LYS A 618 -3.83 -23.46 -32.17
CA LYS A 618 -3.62 -22.10 -32.74
C LYS A 618 -2.53 -21.30 -32.00
N SER A 619 -2.34 -21.55 -30.72
CA SER A 619 -1.30 -20.91 -29.90
C SER A 619 0.02 -21.67 -29.86
N ALA A 620 0.05 -22.92 -30.34
CA ALA A 620 1.26 -23.74 -30.38
C ALA A 620 2.26 -23.26 -31.43
N TYR A 621 3.53 -23.63 -31.26
CA TYR A 621 4.57 -23.38 -32.25
C TYR A 621 4.37 -24.26 -33.50
N PRO A 622 4.88 -23.85 -34.68
CA PRO A 622 4.63 -24.50 -35.97
C PRO A 622 4.71 -26.03 -36.01
N ALA A 623 5.77 -26.63 -35.47
CA ALA A 623 5.93 -28.08 -35.47
C ALA A 623 4.83 -28.78 -34.65
N LEU A 624 4.50 -28.27 -33.47
CA LEU A 624 3.40 -28.79 -32.66
C LEU A 624 2.04 -28.61 -33.34
N GLN A 625 1.82 -27.52 -34.07
CA GLN A 625 0.58 -27.32 -34.86
C GLN A 625 0.36 -28.45 -35.87
N VAL A 626 1.41 -28.83 -36.60
CA VAL A 626 1.37 -29.89 -37.61
C VAL A 626 1.24 -31.27 -36.95
N ILE A 627 1.95 -31.51 -35.85
CA ILE A 627 1.83 -32.76 -35.07
C ILE A 627 0.38 -32.95 -34.59
N MET A 628 -0.26 -31.90 -34.07
CA MET A 628 -1.66 -31.93 -33.64
C MET A 628 -2.64 -32.06 -34.80
N ALA A 629 -2.30 -31.56 -35.99
CA ALA A 629 -3.11 -31.71 -37.19
C ALA A 629 -2.99 -33.10 -37.84
N THR A 630 -1.92 -33.85 -37.54
CA THR A 630 -1.60 -35.12 -38.21
C THR A 630 -2.40 -36.26 -37.60
N ASN A 631 -3.34 -36.82 -38.37
CA ASN A 631 -4.17 -37.93 -37.91
C ASN A 631 -3.45 -39.29 -37.90
N ASN A 632 -2.29 -39.43 -38.57
CA ASN A 632 -1.50 -40.67 -38.56
C ASN A 632 -0.60 -40.72 -37.30
N PRO A 633 -0.85 -41.65 -36.35
CA PRO A 633 -0.10 -41.68 -35.09
C PRO A 633 1.40 -41.97 -35.28
N ARG A 634 1.78 -42.70 -36.34
CA ARG A 634 3.19 -43.03 -36.62
C ARG A 634 3.96 -41.78 -37.07
N ALA A 635 3.39 -41.00 -37.99
CA ALA A 635 3.99 -39.75 -38.42
C ALA A 635 3.99 -38.69 -37.30
N ALA A 636 2.89 -38.55 -36.57
CA ALA A 636 2.82 -37.61 -35.45
C ALA A 636 3.88 -37.92 -34.38
N ASN A 637 4.09 -39.20 -34.04
CA ASN A 637 5.15 -39.62 -33.13
C ASN A 637 6.57 -39.40 -33.69
N ALA A 638 6.79 -39.66 -34.99
CA ALA A 638 8.09 -39.46 -35.62
C ALA A 638 8.47 -37.96 -35.68
N LEU A 639 7.51 -37.10 -36.01
CA LEU A 639 7.66 -35.65 -35.96
C LEU A 639 7.92 -35.16 -34.53
N TRP A 640 7.17 -35.69 -33.55
CA TRP A 640 7.33 -35.37 -32.14
C TRP A 640 8.72 -35.71 -31.59
N GLN A 641 9.27 -36.88 -31.96
CA GLN A 641 10.61 -37.31 -31.54
C GLN A 641 11.72 -36.43 -32.13
N ASN A 642 11.52 -35.88 -33.33
CA ASN A 642 12.51 -35.08 -34.05
C ASN A 642 12.24 -33.57 -33.98
N ARG A 643 11.28 -33.13 -33.15
CA ARG A 643 10.81 -31.72 -33.13
C ARG A 643 11.89 -30.70 -32.77
N SER A 644 12.92 -31.10 -32.02
CA SER A 644 14.04 -30.25 -31.60
C SER A 644 15.21 -30.21 -32.58
N VAL A 645 15.27 -31.13 -33.54
CA VAL A 645 16.33 -31.17 -34.56
C VAL A 645 16.01 -30.11 -35.62
N LYS A 646 16.97 -29.56 -36.37
CA LYS A 646 16.62 -28.75 -37.56
C LYS A 646 16.53 -29.65 -38.79
N THR A 647 15.59 -29.37 -39.69
CA THR A 647 15.48 -30.12 -40.95
C THR A 647 16.74 -29.98 -41.81
N SER A 648 17.43 -28.85 -41.73
CA SER A 648 18.75 -28.66 -42.36
C SER A 648 19.80 -29.65 -41.86
N ASP A 649 19.76 -29.98 -40.56
CA ASP A 649 20.75 -30.85 -39.93
C ASP A 649 20.45 -32.30 -40.29
N LEU A 650 19.16 -32.68 -40.33
CA LEU A 650 18.73 -33.99 -40.84
C LEU A 650 19.13 -34.18 -42.30
N ARG A 651 18.91 -33.16 -43.14
CA ARG A 651 19.30 -33.14 -44.55
C ARG A 651 20.81 -33.30 -44.73
N GLY A 652 21.61 -32.66 -43.87
CA GLY A 652 23.08 -32.70 -43.94
C GLY A 652 23.70 -34.07 -43.66
N ASN A 653 22.93 -35.02 -43.12
CA ASN A 653 23.39 -36.39 -42.87
C ASN A 653 23.41 -37.29 -44.11
N PHE A 654 22.94 -36.79 -45.25
CA PHE A 654 22.82 -37.54 -46.49
C PHE A 654 23.66 -36.93 -47.61
N GLU A 655 24.03 -37.75 -48.60
CA GLU A 655 24.65 -37.23 -49.82
C GLU A 655 23.73 -36.22 -50.51
N LYS A 656 24.33 -35.19 -51.11
CA LYS A 656 23.58 -34.09 -51.73
C LYS A 656 22.58 -34.58 -52.77
N THR A 657 22.97 -35.56 -53.59
CA THR A 657 22.13 -36.17 -54.62
C THR A 657 20.87 -36.82 -54.05
N ASP A 658 20.99 -37.55 -52.95
CA ASP A 658 19.87 -38.21 -52.27
C ASP A 658 18.97 -37.18 -51.58
N ALA A 659 19.56 -36.18 -50.94
CA ALA A 659 18.81 -35.10 -50.31
C ALA A 659 18.02 -34.25 -51.33
N ASP A 660 18.62 -33.91 -52.47
CA ASP A 660 17.97 -33.18 -53.57
C ASP A 660 16.85 -34.02 -54.21
N SER A 661 17.06 -35.34 -54.34
CA SER A 661 16.05 -36.30 -54.83
C SER A 661 14.84 -36.40 -53.89
N ALA A 662 15.08 -36.49 -52.57
CA ALA A 662 14.03 -36.48 -51.55
C ALA A 662 13.23 -35.18 -51.54
N ASP A 663 13.92 -34.02 -51.61
CA ASP A 663 13.31 -32.69 -51.69
C ASP A 663 12.40 -32.57 -52.92
N SER A 664 12.89 -33.00 -54.08
CA SER A 664 12.16 -32.95 -55.35
C SER A 664 10.93 -33.84 -55.31
N SER A 665 11.09 -35.10 -54.85
CA SER A 665 9.99 -36.05 -54.74
C SER A 665 8.91 -35.56 -53.76
N TRP A 666 9.29 -34.97 -52.62
CA TRP A 666 8.32 -34.38 -51.68
C TRP A 666 7.55 -33.22 -52.33
N ASN A 667 8.27 -32.28 -52.97
CA ASN A 667 7.65 -31.14 -53.63
C ASN A 667 6.66 -31.58 -54.72
N ASP A 668 7.00 -32.61 -55.49
CA ASP A 668 6.14 -33.17 -56.53
C ASP A 668 4.87 -33.79 -55.95
N GLN A 669 4.98 -34.59 -54.87
CA GLN A 669 3.82 -35.19 -54.21
C GLN A 669 2.89 -34.14 -53.58
N ALA A 670 3.47 -33.11 -52.96
CA ALA A 670 2.71 -32.13 -52.19
C ALA A 670 2.25 -30.91 -53.00
N LYS A 671 2.61 -30.82 -54.28
CA LYS A 671 2.30 -29.69 -55.18
C LYS A 671 0.83 -29.33 -55.20
N ASP A 672 -0.04 -30.32 -55.37
CA ASP A 672 -1.48 -30.07 -55.49
C ASP A 672 -2.06 -29.56 -54.17
N PHE A 673 -1.63 -30.14 -53.04
CA PHE A 673 -2.02 -29.68 -51.72
C PHE A 673 -1.54 -28.24 -51.44
N ALA A 674 -0.29 -27.94 -51.78
CA ALA A 674 0.28 -26.60 -51.67
C ALA A 674 -0.55 -25.57 -52.46
N GLY A 675 -1.00 -25.95 -53.67
CA GLY A 675 -1.89 -25.14 -54.50
C GLY A 675 -3.18 -24.74 -53.78
N THR A 676 -3.78 -25.66 -53.01
CA THR A 676 -5.00 -25.37 -52.23
C THR A 676 -4.78 -24.45 -51.03
N MET A 677 -3.55 -24.38 -50.52
CA MET A 677 -3.21 -23.55 -49.36
C MET A 677 -2.82 -22.13 -49.78
N VAL A 678 -2.08 -21.97 -50.88
CA VAL A 678 -1.60 -20.65 -51.32
C VAL A 678 -2.74 -19.72 -51.74
N VAL A 679 -3.85 -20.27 -52.24
CA VAL A 679 -5.04 -19.49 -52.62
C VAL A 679 -5.88 -19.02 -51.41
N GLN A 680 -5.62 -19.56 -50.22
CA GLN A 680 -6.30 -19.16 -48.99
C GLN A 680 -5.56 -17.98 -48.32
N PRO A 681 -6.30 -16.97 -47.80
CA PRO A 681 -5.71 -15.94 -46.97
C PRO A 681 -4.95 -16.55 -45.77
N GLY A 682 -3.64 -16.28 -45.68
CA GLY A 682 -2.76 -16.82 -44.64
C GLY A 682 -2.32 -18.28 -44.83
N GLY A 683 -2.82 -18.98 -45.85
CA GLY A 683 -2.52 -20.39 -46.08
C GLY A 683 -1.08 -20.67 -46.50
N ALA A 684 -0.37 -19.69 -47.07
CA ALA A 684 1.06 -19.83 -47.37
C ALA A 684 1.93 -20.07 -46.11
N ALA A 685 1.61 -19.41 -45.00
CA ALA A 685 2.33 -19.60 -43.73
C ALA A 685 2.06 -20.99 -43.14
N VAL A 686 0.79 -21.44 -43.22
CA VAL A 686 0.39 -22.78 -42.80
C VAL A 686 1.07 -23.85 -43.66
N TRP A 687 1.09 -23.66 -44.98
CA TRP A 687 1.79 -24.53 -45.92
C TRP A 687 3.28 -24.62 -45.61
N ASN A 688 3.96 -23.50 -45.34
CA ASN A 688 5.38 -23.53 -44.98
C ASN A 688 5.66 -24.42 -43.77
N ASN A 689 4.76 -24.41 -42.77
CA ASN A 689 4.88 -25.28 -41.60
C ASN A 689 4.72 -26.76 -41.99
N PHE A 690 3.67 -27.11 -42.75
CA PHE A 690 3.46 -28.48 -43.22
C PHE A 690 4.58 -28.98 -44.15
N ASN A 691 5.08 -28.10 -45.03
CA ASN A 691 6.17 -28.39 -45.95
C ASN A 691 7.48 -28.68 -45.20
N GLU A 692 7.80 -27.88 -44.18
CA GLU A 692 8.97 -28.13 -43.34
C GLU A 692 8.86 -29.50 -42.64
N GLN A 693 7.75 -29.73 -41.94
CA GLN A 693 7.57 -30.97 -41.18
C GLN A 693 7.49 -32.20 -42.10
N GLY A 694 6.92 -32.05 -43.29
CA GLY A 694 6.91 -33.07 -44.31
C GLY A 694 8.31 -33.50 -44.73
N LYS A 695 9.17 -32.54 -45.06
CA LYS A 695 10.58 -32.79 -45.39
C LYS A 695 11.36 -33.39 -44.23
N ARG A 696 11.12 -32.90 -43.00
CA ARG A 696 11.68 -33.48 -41.78
C ARG A 696 11.36 -34.96 -41.67
N LEU A 697 10.09 -35.33 -41.85
CA LEU A 697 9.65 -36.71 -41.79
C LEU A 697 10.26 -37.56 -42.91
N THR A 698 10.38 -37.01 -44.13
CA THR A 698 11.10 -37.64 -45.24
C THR A 698 12.52 -38.02 -44.84
N TYR A 699 13.31 -37.07 -44.29
CA TYR A 699 14.67 -37.38 -43.84
C TYR A 699 14.71 -38.35 -42.66
N THR A 700 13.74 -38.29 -41.74
CA THR A 700 13.61 -39.29 -40.67
C THR A 700 13.36 -40.70 -41.22
N TYR A 701 12.58 -40.84 -42.29
CA TYR A 701 12.38 -42.14 -42.96
C TYR A 701 13.62 -42.60 -43.73
N MET A 702 14.36 -41.69 -44.36
CA MET A 702 15.66 -42.01 -44.96
C MET A 702 16.67 -42.49 -43.92
N GLN A 703 16.69 -41.90 -42.72
CA GLN A 703 17.58 -42.35 -41.62
C GLN A 703 17.24 -43.78 -41.18
N ARG A 704 16.01 -44.23 -41.42
CA ARG A 704 15.53 -45.59 -41.15
C ARG A 704 15.73 -46.54 -42.34
N GLY A 705 16.46 -46.12 -43.37
CA GLY A 705 16.86 -46.95 -44.50
C GLY A 705 15.93 -46.92 -45.72
N MET A 706 14.93 -46.03 -45.76
CA MET A 706 14.10 -45.85 -46.96
C MET A 706 14.87 -45.09 -48.06
N SER A 707 14.60 -45.43 -49.33
CA SER A 707 15.12 -44.66 -50.47
C SER A 707 14.56 -43.23 -50.45
N PRO A 708 15.27 -42.23 -51.03
CA PRO A 708 14.80 -40.84 -51.06
C PRO A 708 13.36 -40.66 -51.57
N SER A 709 13.02 -41.35 -52.67
CA SER A 709 11.70 -41.24 -53.29
C SER A 709 10.62 -41.96 -52.49
N ASP A 710 10.90 -43.15 -51.95
CA ASP A 710 9.92 -43.89 -51.15
C ASP A 710 9.66 -43.19 -49.82
N ALA A 711 10.70 -42.63 -49.19
CA ALA A 711 10.60 -41.84 -47.98
C ALA A 711 9.71 -40.61 -48.18
N ALA A 712 9.92 -39.85 -49.26
CA ALA A 712 9.14 -38.65 -49.57
C ALA A 712 7.67 -38.97 -49.84
N LYS A 713 7.41 -40.04 -50.61
CA LYS A 713 6.05 -40.52 -50.88
C LYS A 713 5.34 -40.99 -49.61
N GLN A 714 6.03 -41.75 -48.76
CA GLN A 714 5.47 -42.22 -47.49
C GLN A 714 5.18 -41.05 -46.54
N ALA A 715 6.11 -40.10 -46.41
CA ALA A 715 5.91 -38.90 -45.60
C ALA A 715 4.72 -38.06 -46.09
N TYR A 716 4.55 -37.92 -47.42
CA TYR A 716 3.39 -37.24 -47.99
C TYR A 716 2.08 -37.95 -47.62
N GLN A 717 2.03 -39.28 -47.77
CA GLN A 717 0.85 -40.05 -47.40
C GLN A 717 0.51 -39.87 -45.92
N ASP A 718 1.48 -40.01 -45.03
CA ASP A 718 1.21 -39.96 -43.59
C ASP A 718 0.81 -38.55 -43.09
N VAL A 719 1.39 -37.48 -43.66
CA VAL A 719 1.13 -36.09 -43.21
C VAL A 719 -0.05 -35.45 -43.94
N LEU A 720 -0.29 -35.78 -45.22
CA LEU A 720 -1.28 -35.09 -46.06
C LEU A 720 -2.21 -36.06 -46.80
N GLY A 721 -1.67 -37.07 -47.50
CA GLY A 721 -2.43 -37.92 -48.42
C GLY A 721 -3.51 -38.78 -47.76
N GLU A 722 -3.26 -39.32 -46.57
CA GLU A 722 -4.26 -40.06 -45.78
C GLU A 722 -5.34 -39.14 -45.19
N GLN A 723 -5.08 -37.84 -45.15
CA GLN A 723 -5.91 -36.87 -44.43
C GLN A 723 -6.76 -36.03 -45.37
N TYR A 724 -6.29 -35.77 -46.58
CA TYR A 724 -6.94 -34.89 -47.54
C TYR A 724 -6.99 -35.48 -48.93
N GLN A 725 -8.06 -35.15 -49.64
CA GLN A 725 -8.12 -35.21 -51.09
C GLN A 725 -8.09 -33.78 -51.64
N THR A 726 -7.41 -33.58 -52.76
CA THR A 726 -7.27 -32.27 -53.40
C THR A 726 -8.02 -32.23 -54.73
N SER A 727 -8.58 -31.07 -55.08
CA SER A 727 -9.17 -30.83 -56.38
C SER A 727 -9.00 -29.37 -56.76
N GLY A 728 -8.16 -29.11 -57.77
CA GLY A 728 -7.85 -27.76 -58.23
C GLY A 728 -7.37 -26.87 -57.08
N THR A 729 -8.19 -25.88 -56.71
CA THR A 729 -7.88 -24.83 -55.73
C THR A 729 -8.40 -25.14 -54.32
N TRP A 730 -8.98 -26.31 -54.09
CA TRP A 730 -9.53 -26.68 -52.79
C TRP A 730 -9.17 -28.12 -52.40
N ARG A 731 -9.23 -28.38 -51.10
CA ARG A 731 -9.01 -29.68 -50.47
C ARG A 731 -10.20 -30.08 -49.62
N MET A 732 -10.38 -31.37 -49.43
CA MET A 732 -11.39 -31.95 -48.55
C MET A 732 -10.73 -32.88 -47.55
N PRO A 733 -11.00 -32.72 -46.24
CA PRO A 733 -10.61 -33.71 -45.26
C PRO A 733 -11.31 -35.05 -45.55
N ASN A 734 -10.57 -36.16 -45.49
CA ASN A 734 -11.15 -37.50 -45.63
C ASN A 734 -12.18 -37.81 -44.54
N SER A 735 -12.08 -37.15 -43.38
CA SER A 735 -13.05 -37.20 -42.29
C SER A 735 -14.42 -36.60 -42.64
N ALA A 736 -14.54 -35.80 -43.71
CA ALA A 736 -15.82 -35.30 -44.18
C ALA A 736 -16.74 -36.42 -44.71
N GLY A 737 -16.17 -37.58 -45.05
CA GLY A 737 -16.91 -38.76 -45.49
C GLY A 737 -17.67 -38.59 -46.81
N GLN A 738 -17.31 -37.58 -47.61
CA GLN A 738 -17.92 -37.31 -48.91
C GLN A 738 -17.05 -37.82 -50.07
N ASP A 739 -17.68 -38.09 -51.21
CA ASP A 739 -16.97 -38.34 -52.47
C ASP A 739 -16.56 -37.01 -53.10
N ILE A 740 -15.26 -36.81 -53.33
CA ILE A 740 -14.74 -35.55 -53.88
C ILE A 740 -15.30 -35.22 -55.26
N ARG A 741 -15.73 -36.24 -56.03
CA ARG A 741 -16.35 -36.05 -57.34
C ARG A 741 -17.76 -35.48 -57.19
N ASP A 742 -18.54 -35.99 -56.25
CA ASP A 742 -19.89 -35.48 -55.97
C ASP A 742 -19.82 -34.03 -55.45
N VAL A 743 -18.83 -33.70 -54.62
CA VAL A 743 -18.62 -32.31 -54.18
C VAL A 743 -18.22 -31.40 -55.34
N ASN A 744 -17.35 -31.85 -56.25
CA ASN A 744 -16.98 -31.09 -57.46
C ASN A 744 -18.20 -30.81 -58.35
N ASP A 745 -18.98 -31.85 -58.66
CA ASP A 745 -20.17 -31.72 -59.48
C ASP A 745 -21.19 -30.77 -58.83
N GLY A 746 -21.36 -30.86 -57.50
CA GLY A 746 -22.21 -29.95 -56.75
C GLY A 746 -21.70 -28.51 -56.70
N ALA A 747 -20.39 -28.30 -56.58
CA ALA A 747 -19.79 -26.96 -56.58
C ALA A 747 -19.97 -26.26 -57.93
N ASN A 748 -19.85 -27.00 -59.02
CA ASN A 748 -20.12 -26.52 -60.37
C ASN A 748 -21.61 -26.20 -60.57
N GLU A 749 -22.48 -27.10 -60.13
CA GLU A 749 -23.93 -26.90 -60.24
C GLU A 749 -24.43 -25.74 -59.36
N TYR A 750 -23.87 -25.56 -58.17
CA TYR A 750 -24.16 -24.42 -57.30
C TYR A 750 -23.80 -23.11 -57.99
N LEU A 751 -22.59 -23.01 -58.56
CA LEU A 751 -22.13 -21.80 -59.24
C LEU A 751 -22.97 -21.50 -60.49
N LYS A 752 -23.40 -22.53 -61.22
CA LYS A 752 -24.30 -22.41 -62.38
C LYS A 752 -25.68 -21.88 -61.98
N ASN A 753 -26.22 -22.30 -60.85
CA ASN A 753 -27.55 -21.92 -60.37
C ASN A 753 -27.57 -20.66 -59.49
N LEU A 754 -26.41 -20.17 -59.06
CA LEU A 754 -26.29 -18.92 -58.29
C LEU A 754 -26.80 -17.73 -59.12
N SER A 755 -27.75 -16.96 -58.58
CA SER A 755 -28.42 -15.85 -59.29
C SER A 755 -27.93 -14.46 -58.85
N ALA A 756 -28.21 -13.45 -59.66
CA ALA A 756 -27.74 -12.07 -59.48
C ALA A 756 -28.29 -11.38 -58.21
N ASP A 757 -29.46 -11.80 -57.72
CA ASP A 757 -30.10 -11.31 -56.49
C ASP A 757 -29.52 -11.93 -55.21
N GLN A 758 -28.82 -13.05 -55.34
CA GLN A 758 -28.23 -13.76 -54.19
C GLN A 758 -26.83 -13.25 -53.82
N ILE A 759 -26.24 -12.40 -54.65
CA ILE A 759 -24.88 -11.89 -54.48
C ILE A 759 -24.89 -10.40 -54.11
N MET A 760 -23.85 -9.98 -53.37
CA MET A 760 -23.49 -8.58 -53.34
C MET A 760 -22.83 -8.23 -54.68
N PRO A 761 -23.32 -7.23 -55.43
CA PRO A 761 -22.70 -6.85 -56.69
C PRO A 761 -21.25 -6.45 -56.48
N LEU A 762 -20.39 -6.87 -57.40
CA LEU A 762 -19.02 -6.38 -57.48
C LEU A 762 -19.05 -4.88 -57.83
N ILE A 763 -17.96 -4.17 -57.57
CA ILE A 763 -17.83 -2.77 -57.97
C ILE A 763 -18.02 -2.66 -59.49
N GLY A 764 -19.17 -2.14 -59.88
CA GLY A 764 -19.59 -1.96 -61.27
C GLY A 764 -19.39 -0.52 -61.76
N ASP A 765 -19.81 -0.24 -62.99
CA ASP A 765 -19.81 1.13 -63.51
C ASP A 765 -20.95 1.91 -62.86
N ALA A 766 -20.63 3.01 -62.17
CA ALA A 766 -21.62 3.85 -61.49
C ALA A 766 -22.64 4.49 -62.44
N ARG A 767 -22.43 4.41 -63.76
CA ARG A 767 -23.34 4.90 -64.80
C ARG A 767 -24.36 3.85 -65.27
N LEU A 768 -24.21 2.59 -64.85
CA LEU A 768 -25.13 1.51 -65.22
C LEU A 768 -26.18 1.28 -64.11
N PRO A 769 -27.42 0.87 -64.47
CA PRO A 769 -28.41 0.47 -63.47
C PRO A 769 -27.92 -0.68 -62.58
N ASP A 770 -28.34 -0.69 -61.31
CA ASP A 770 -27.93 -1.69 -60.32
C ASP A 770 -28.22 -3.14 -60.77
N GLU A 771 -29.33 -3.35 -61.46
CA GLU A 771 -29.70 -4.65 -62.03
C GLU A 771 -28.70 -5.13 -63.08
N VAL A 772 -28.25 -4.22 -63.96
CA VAL A 772 -27.22 -4.52 -64.97
C VAL A 772 -25.87 -4.80 -64.31
N ASN A 773 -25.51 -4.04 -63.28
CA ASN A 773 -24.29 -4.26 -62.52
C ASN A 773 -24.29 -5.62 -61.79
N ARG A 774 -25.46 -6.06 -61.28
CA ARG A 774 -25.61 -7.40 -60.67
C ARG A 774 -25.51 -8.52 -61.69
N GLU A 775 -26.16 -8.40 -62.84
CA GLU A 775 -26.07 -9.38 -63.93
C GLU A 775 -24.63 -9.52 -64.49
N GLN A 776 -23.93 -8.39 -64.66
CA GLN A 776 -22.50 -8.43 -65.01
C GLN A 776 -21.65 -9.05 -63.91
N SER A 777 -21.97 -8.79 -62.65
CA SER A 777 -21.26 -9.38 -61.51
C SER A 777 -21.40 -10.89 -61.48
N ILE A 778 -22.61 -11.43 -61.65
CA ILE A 778 -22.81 -12.89 -61.64
C ILE A 778 -22.15 -13.57 -62.85
N SER A 779 -22.15 -12.94 -64.03
CA SER A 779 -21.40 -13.46 -65.19
C SER A 779 -19.91 -13.57 -64.88
N ARG A 780 -19.31 -12.50 -64.34
CA ARG A 780 -17.89 -12.49 -63.95
C ARG A 780 -17.56 -13.53 -62.88
N ILE A 781 -18.45 -13.69 -61.90
CA ILE A 781 -18.31 -14.69 -60.84
C ILE A 781 -18.35 -16.11 -61.43
N ARG A 782 -19.31 -16.41 -62.32
CA ARG A 782 -19.40 -17.74 -62.95
C ARG A 782 -18.17 -18.09 -63.80
N GLU A 783 -17.58 -17.09 -64.45
CA GLU A 783 -16.43 -17.28 -65.33
C GLU A 783 -15.09 -17.36 -64.58
N ASN A 784 -14.94 -16.56 -63.51
CA ASN A 784 -13.61 -16.28 -62.92
C ASN A 784 -13.51 -16.61 -61.42
N ALA A 785 -14.62 -16.93 -60.75
CA ALA A 785 -14.55 -17.33 -59.36
C ALA A 785 -14.05 -18.77 -59.22
N GLN A 786 -13.34 -19.01 -58.13
CA GLN A 786 -12.80 -20.29 -57.75
C GLN A 786 -13.30 -20.68 -56.37
N TRP A 787 -13.51 -21.97 -56.18
CA TRP A 787 -13.80 -22.52 -54.87
C TRP A 787 -12.51 -22.73 -54.09
N VAL A 788 -12.49 -22.31 -52.83
CA VAL A 788 -11.42 -22.62 -51.88
C VAL A 788 -12.00 -23.29 -50.65
N THR A 789 -11.23 -24.12 -49.95
CA THR A 789 -11.68 -24.68 -48.67
C THR A 789 -11.87 -23.54 -47.65
N ASN A 790 -12.92 -23.61 -46.84
CA ASN A 790 -13.16 -22.61 -45.79
C ASN A 790 -12.21 -22.82 -44.58
N SER A 791 -12.11 -21.82 -43.70
CA SER A 791 -11.12 -21.78 -42.61
C SER A 791 -11.31 -22.84 -41.51
N ASN A 792 -12.48 -23.46 -41.43
CA ASN A 792 -12.76 -24.58 -40.52
C ASN A 792 -12.82 -25.94 -41.25
N GLU A 793 -12.49 -25.98 -42.53
CA GLU A 793 -12.41 -27.18 -43.37
C GLU A 793 -13.70 -28.02 -43.41
N THR A 794 -14.86 -27.36 -43.35
CA THR A 794 -16.19 -27.99 -43.39
C THR A 794 -16.90 -27.83 -44.74
N GLY A 795 -16.37 -26.99 -45.62
CA GLY A 795 -16.99 -26.68 -46.90
C GLY A 795 -16.12 -25.79 -47.78
N LEU A 796 -16.74 -25.25 -48.83
CA LEU A 796 -16.10 -24.39 -49.81
C LEU A 796 -16.62 -22.97 -49.71
N THR A 797 -15.71 -22.01 -49.88
CA THR A 797 -16.01 -20.57 -49.97
C THR A 797 -15.64 -20.08 -51.35
N LEU A 798 -16.51 -19.25 -51.94
CA LEU A 798 -16.30 -18.71 -53.28
C LEU A 798 -15.40 -17.48 -53.23
N MET A 799 -14.35 -17.47 -54.06
CA MET A 799 -13.37 -16.39 -54.14
C MET A 799 -13.09 -15.98 -55.56
N MET A 800 -12.75 -14.72 -55.78
CA MET A 800 -12.28 -14.23 -57.08
C MET A 800 -11.13 -13.25 -56.85
N ASN A 801 -10.01 -13.46 -57.54
CA ASN A 801 -8.79 -12.63 -57.41
C ASN A 801 -8.32 -12.43 -55.95
N GLY A 802 -8.47 -13.46 -55.11
CA GLY A 802 -8.07 -13.41 -53.70
C GLY A 802 -9.06 -12.69 -52.77
N LEU A 803 -10.22 -12.25 -53.28
CA LEU A 803 -11.28 -11.61 -52.49
C LEU A 803 -12.47 -12.57 -52.29
N LEU A 804 -13.11 -12.48 -51.12
CA LEU A 804 -14.33 -13.23 -50.81
C LEU A 804 -15.52 -12.68 -51.60
N ILE A 805 -16.30 -13.58 -52.19
CA ILE A 805 -17.59 -13.21 -52.79
C ILE A 805 -18.67 -13.26 -51.72
N ASN A 806 -19.39 -12.16 -51.53
CA ASN A 806 -20.43 -12.05 -50.53
C ASN A 806 -21.83 -12.27 -51.12
N ASN A 807 -22.74 -12.79 -50.30
CA ASN A 807 -24.17 -12.85 -50.58
C ASN A 807 -24.83 -11.47 -50.41
N ALA A 808 -26.12 -11.37 -50.73
CA ALA A 808 -26.90 -10.13 -50.62
C ALA A 808 -26.92 -9.53 -49.20
N GLN A 809 -26.65 -10.32 -48.16
CA GLN A 809 -26.55 -9.89 -46.76
C GLN A 809 -25.12 -9.43 -46.36
N GLY A 810 -24.19 -9.39 -47.31
CA GLY A 810 -22.80 -8.99 -47.08
C GLY A 810 -21.94 -10.08 -46.41
N GLN A 811 -22.40 -11.33 -46.37
CA GLN A 811 -21.66 -12.46 -45.78
C GLN A 811 -20.99 -13.31 -46.87
N PRO A 812 -19.79 -13.89 -46.62
CA PRO A 812 -19.11 -14.72 -47.61
C PRO A 812 -19.94 -15.95 -48.03
N ILE A 813 -20.06 -16.21 -49.34
CA ILE A 813 -20.75 -17.38 -49.88
C ILE A 813 -19.94 -18.63 -49.52
N THR A 814 -20.44 -19.40 -48.56
CA THR A 814 -19.81 -20.62 -48.05
C THR A 814 -20.84 -21.75 -48.01
N VAL A 815 -20.49 -22.89 -48.60
CA VAL A 815 -21.37 -24.06 -48.73
C VAL A 815 -20.70 -25.29 -48.10
N PRO A 816 -21.36 -26.01 -47.17
CA PRO A 816 -20.82 -27.23 -46.58
C PRO A 816 -20.53 -28.34 -47.61
N PHE A 817 -19.51 -29.17 -47.35
CA PHE A 817 -19.17 -30.29 -48.22
C PHE A 817 -20.34 -31.26 -48.42
N ALA A 818 -21.11 -31.53 -47.34
CA ALA A 818 -22.26 -32.43 -47.40
C ALA A 818 -23.37 -31.90 -48.34
N ASP A 819 -23.59 -30.59 -48.35
CA ASP A 819 -24.62 -29.97 -49.19
C ASP A 819 -24.20 -29.96 -50.66
N LEU A 820 -22.92 -29.68 -50.93
CA LEU A 820 -22.35 -29.80 -52.27
C LEU A 820 -22.39 -31.24 -52.78
N ALA A 821 -21.96 -32.21 -51.97
CA ALA A 821 -22.02 -33.63 -52.34
C ALA A 821 -23.45 -34.08 -52.67
N LYS A 822 -24.43 -33.65 -51.86
CA LYS A 822 -25.85 -33.94 -52.10
C LYS A 822 -26.34 -33.33 -53.41
N LEU A 823 -25.95 -32.09 -53.69
CA LEU A 823 -26.30 -31.39 -54.94
C LEU A 823 -25.69 -32.10 -56.16
N GLY A 824 -24.42 -32.49 -56.11
CA GLY A 824 -23.76 -33.20 -57.19
C GLY A 824 -24.28 -34.62 -57.42
N ALA A 825 -24.57 -35.36 -56.34
CA ALA A 825 -25.15 -36.69 -56.43
C ALA A 825 -26.53 -36.72 -57.13
N GLY A 826 -27.32 -35.64 -56.99
CA GLY A 826 -28.61 -35.48 -57.64
C GLY A 826 -28.56 -35.12 -59.13
N ASN A 827 -27.41 -34.63 -59.62
CA ASN A 827 -27.26 -34.08 -60.98
C ASN A 827 -26.17 -34.79 -61.82
N ARG A 828 -25.86 -36.05 -61.50
CA ARG A 828 -24.84 -36.84 -62.22
C ARG A 828 -25.19 -37.01 -63.71
N THR A 829 -24.24 -36.70 -64.59
CA THR A 829 -24.35 -36.99 -66.04
C THR A 829 -24.12 -38.48 -66.33
N THR A 830 -24.76 -39.00 -67.38
CA THR A 830 -24.75 -40.43 -67.78
C THR A 830 -23.34 -40.99 -68.06
N TRP A 831 -22.40 -40.13 -68.46
CA TRP A 831 -20.99 -40.49 -68.70
C TRP A 831 -20.21 -40.68 -67.37
N ASN A 832 -20.50 -39.86 -66.35
CA ASN A 832 -19.85 -39.94 -65.03
C ASN A 832 -20.33 -41.17 -64.21
N SER A 833 -21.56 -41.65 -64.44
CA SER A 833 -22.03 -42.92 -63.87
C SER A 833 -21.29 -44.14 -64.43
N LEU A 834 -20.92 -44.11 -65.71
CA LEU A 834 -20.23 -45.22 -66.38
C LEU A 834 -18.75 -45.31 -65.95
N THR A 835 -18.05 -44.18 -65.84
CA THR A 835 -16.64 -44.15 -65.39
C THR A 835 -16.49 -44.50 -63.92
N LYS A 836 -17.45 -44.13 -63.05
CA LYS A 836 -17.49 -44.59 -61.65
C LYS A 836 -17.66 -46.10 -61.56
N PHE A 837 -18.55 -46.70 -62.37
CA PHE A 837 -18.73 -48.15 -62.41
C PHE A 837 -17.46 -48.90 -62.84
N VAL A 838 -16.71 -48.37 -63.82
CA VAL A 838 -15.49 -49.01 -64.35
C VAL A 838 -14.24 -48.78 -63.48
N GLN A 839 -14.19 -47.69 -62.70
CA GLN A 839 -12.99 -47.32 -61.93
C GLN A 839 -13.12 -47.49 -60.41
N THR A 840 -14.28 -47.94 -59.89
CA THR A 840 -14.40 -48.28 -58.46
C THR A 840 -13.64 -49.59 -58.22
N PRO A 841 -12.52 -49.62 -57.47
CA PRO A 841 -11.84 -50.86 -57.18
C PRO A 841 -12.73 -51.70 -56.27
N VAL A 842 -13.06 -52.92 -56.68
CA VAL A 842 -13.64 -53.90 -55.76
C VAL A 842 -12.55 -54.26 -54.75
N LYS A 843 -12.71 -53.83 -53.49
CA LYS A 843 -11.81 -54.26 -52.41
C LYS A 843 -11.98 -55.75 -52.18
N TYR A 844 -11.06 -56.56 -52.68
CA TYR A 844 -10.97 -57.97 -52.32
C TYR A 844 -10.31 -58.08 -50.94
N THR A 845 -11.01 -58.70 -49.98
CA THR A 845 -10.42 -59.05 -48.68
C THR A 845 -9.79 -60.43 -48.81
N PRO A 846 -8.47 -60.62 -48.56
CA PRO A 846 -7.84 -61.94 -48.65
C PRO A 846 -8.46 -62.89 -47.61
N GLY A 847 -9.11 -63.97 -48.07
CA GLY A 847 -9.71 -64.99 -47.20
C GLY A 847 -11.08 -65.54 -47.63
N GLN A 848 -11.76 -64.95 -48.62
CA GLN A 848 -13.00 -65.51 -49.17
C GLN A 848 -12.91 -65.74 -50.68
N SER A 849 -12.55 -66.96 -51.07
CA SER A 849 -12.94 -67.51 -52.37
C SER A 849 -13.26 -68.99 -52.19
N LYS A 850 -14.54 -69.35 -52.22
CA LYS A 850 -14.94 -70.72 -52.56
C LYS A 850 -15.20 -70.75 -54.07
N ASN A 851 -14.34 -71.47 -54.77
CA ASN A 851 -14.56 -72.15 -56.06
C ASN A 851 -15.10 -71.32 -57.24
N TYR A 852 -14.32 -70.40 -57.76
CA TYR A 852 -14.51 -69.92 -59.14
C TYR A 852 -13.18 -69.91 -59.89
N THR A 853 -13.13 -70.61 -61.03
CA THR A 853 -11.99 -70.59 -61.96
C THR A 853 -12.11 -69.41 -62.92
N VAL A 854 -10.99 -69.00 -63.51
CA VAL A 854 -10.92 -67.88 -64.49
C VAL A 854 -11.86 -68.12 -65.68
N GLU A 855 -12.01 -69.37 -66.10
CA GLU A 855 -12.97 -69.79 -67.13
C GLU A 855 -14.43 -69.51 -66.74
N SER A 856 -14.81 -69.75 -65.47
CA SER A 856 -16.18 -69.48 -64.99
C SER A 856 -16.52 -67.99 -64.93
N GLN A 857 -15.52 -67.12 -64.71
CA GLN A 857 -15.70 -65.67 -64.70
C GLN A 857 -15.85 -65.11 -66.12
N ARG A 858 -15.13 -65.69 -67.10
CA ARG A 858 -15.26 -65.32 -68.52
C ARG A 858 -16.63 -65.68 -69.07
N GLU A 859 -17.15 -66.87 -68.78
CA GLU A 859 -18.50 -67.28 -69.21
C GLU A 859 -19.60 -66.46 -68.56
N ASN A 860 -19.44 -66.07 -67.29
CA ASN A 860 -20.41 -65.23 -66.59
C ASN A 860 -20.45 -63.80 -67.17
N LEU A 861 -19.29 -63.23 -67.52
CA LEU A 861 -19.21 -61.94 -68.23
C LEU A 861 -19.83 -61.97 -69.62
N ILE A 862 -19.64 -63.05 -70.38
CA ILE A 862 -20.27 -63.22 -71.70
C ILE A 862 -21.80 -63.34 -71.56
N ASN A 863 -22.29 -64.08 -70.56
CA ASN A 863 -23.74 -64.22 -70.31
C ASN A 863 -24.40 -62.91 -69.85
N ILE A 864 -23.72 -62.08 -69.06
CA ILE A 864 -24.22 -60.76 -68.64
C ILE A 864 -24.36 -59.81 -69.84
N ILE A 865 -23.37 -59.82 -70.75
CA ILE A 865 -23.35 -58.95 -71.94
C ILE A 865 -24.39 -59.39 -72.97
N GLN A 866 -24.63 -60.71 -73.12
CA GLN A 866 -25.55 -61.23 -74.14
C GLN A 866 -27.02 -61.30 -73.69
N ASN A 867 -27.29 -61.59 -72.42
CA ASN A 867 -28.64 -61.94 -71.97
C ASN A 867 -29.26 -60.96 -70.95
N GLY A 868 -28.56 -59.87 -70.59
CA GLY A 868 -29.14 -58.77 -69.81
C GLY A 868 -29.69 -59.15 -68.43
N GLN A 869 -29.28 -60.27 -67.84
CA GLN A 869 -29.73 -60.65 -66.50
C GLN A 869 -28.95 -59.91 -65.41
N GLN A 870 -29.67 -59.35 -64.44
CA GLN A 870 -29.14 -58.90 -63.16
C GLN A 870 -29.22 -60.02 -62.14
N THR A 871 -28.15 -60.25 -61.36
CA THR A 871 -28.30 -60.84 -60.02
C THR A 871 -27.33 -60.25 -59.00
N GLY A 872 -27.92 -59.74 -57.91
CA GLY A 872 -27.67 -60.17 -56.54
C GLY A 872 -26.24 -60.25 -56.00
N ARG A 873 -25.80 -59.11 -55.44
CA ARG A 873 -24.66 -58.84 -54.54
C ARG A 873 -23.26 -59.13 -55.04
#